data_AF-A0A517R193-F1
#
_entry.id   AF-A0A517R193-F1
#
_cell.length_a   1.000
_cell.length_b   1.000
_cell.length_c   1.000
_cell.angle_alpha   90.00
_cell.angle_beta   90.00
_cell.angle_gamma   90.00
#
_symmetry.space_group_name_H-M   'P 1'
#
loop_
_entity.id
_entity.type
_entity.pdbx_description
1 polymer ?
#
loop_
_entity_poly.entity_id
_entity_poly.type
_entity_poly.pdbx_seq_one_letter_code
_entity_poly.pdbx_strand_id
1 'polypeptide(L)'
;MVRLEIAASVLFLIGVLPIAYGDSDTPNSLTVSGRVVLPDGSPAVSAEVDFRLAYRKPLTGIVSDSDGRFEFDTEIRPADLIRHRLTVTARLPGSTPLCGDVRFPAVVGEQADAARATETIRRRLRQIEIRLEAAKVVVLNVVDGDGVPCRDAHAGVFVAGETVSRLTDATGRAEILLPQDAVVQQAFAKKSGVGFDYRIFLDQKSAHLGSVTEPPDLSEPINLQLTAGEPIRVRLTEVDGSPIKDATVRLWLLKKPSEIEHFNLSYLHELATEKTDVGGVATFDWIPEWRDRKVQSLTFWPTVSNDYVRTRGEYLFDSADGNLTLALPRLVKVQGQLIDQDGSPYTGEPMLVQADGADYSFDGHHGGALSDENGRFEVGLAPDHIYIIGAYNEKWATVPFDGLPVLSGQPVPELKLQLTPATRIHGRVVRKKNHELLKDQQVNLTLSGKRLDELDGVKLPNPGNVNYVVAPRLHWGVRTDGDGQFEFFVGPGEYTLRSGISATQTVKVNGEENVRFDIEVEPREYSLLKGRVLVGDQDEPAAKARVEVASIDFANRTEAKTDDQGRFAIQRTPAKLLIYAELADKNLYGVAAVGETESEVVIRLSPAASATGVLIETDTNSPAADRDLIYGIELRSDDGLMSHEFGASVKTDAEGRFLLNHLVVGQTYKIQHTIDNVYLRVTTVTPESSEQIDLGTLKLPEPYRPPTEKEYFTRRFSSQKKSLDRIKQAARDARLMNANAAIFIGDPNDESAFEFYNTIRKDDRLKEMRQDFRYTYLDVTQEEVATILGEWNIAQNDPMKPRLVIVNGLGEPVNEVVRPEYLDEGFAPVIAFFKRHRTQAKDASVLLGEAVSKAKAEDKRIFLHESATWCGPCLLLSRFYDKHKKIFDKHFVHVVIDDRWKGSGEVMDSLRETRRGIPWIAILDQDRQVLATSDGPDGNIGFPAGDDGVHHFLEMLRRSAPGMSEADLKTIEDDLSGEP
;
A
#
# COMPACT_ATOMS: atom_id res chain seq x y z
N MET A 1 9.49 -9.63 -3.23
CA MET A 1 8.50 -9.56 -4.33
C MET A 1 7.35 -10.54 -4.14
N VAL A 2 7.59 -11.81 -3.77
CA VAL A 2 6.55 -12.80 -3.40
C VAL A 2 5.56 -12.30 -2.33
N ARG A 3 6.05 -11.50 -1.35
CA ARG A 3 5.19 -10.87 -0.32
C ARG A 3 4.26 -9.76 -0.84
N LEU A 4 4.56 -9.12 -1.98
CA LEU A 4 3.76 -8.02 -2.54
C LEU A 4 2.72 -8.49 -3.57
N GLU A 5 2.99 -9.59 -4.29
CA GLU A 5 2.01 -10.18 -5.23
C GLU A 5 0.74 -10.67 -4.52
N ILE A 6 0.89 -11.15 -3.29
CA ILE A 6 -0.23 -11.50 -2.41
C ILE A 6 -0.96 -10.22 -1.98
N ALA A 7 -0.25 -9.16 -1.57
CA ALA A 7 -0.86 -7.94 -1.01
C ALA A 7 -1.76 -7.17 -2.01
N ALA A 8 -1.33 -7.02 -3.27
CA ALA A 8 -2.10 -6.26 -4.27
C ALA A 8 -3.36 -6.98 -4.75
N SER A 9 -3.34 -8.31 -4.79
CA SER A 9 -4.50 -9.15 -5.14
C SER A 9 -5.49 -9.27 -3.96
N VAL A 10 -4.98 -9.22 -2.73
CA VAL A 10 -5.73 -9.37 -1.48
C VAL A 10 -6.48 -8.10 -1.06
N LEU A 11 -5.97 -6.90 -1.39
CA LEU A 11 -6.62 -5.63 -1.07
C LEU A 11 -8.03 -5.46 -1.67
N PHE A 12 -8.36 -6.20 -2.73
CA PHE A 12 -9.71 -6.19 -3.33
C PHE A 12 -10.63 -7.31 -2.82
N LEU A 13 -10.07 -8.41 -2.29
CA LEU A 13 -10.84 -9.54 -1.74
C LEU A 13 -11.30 -9.30 -0.30
N ILE A 14 -10.71 -8.34 0.43
CA ILE A 14 -11.05 -7.99 1.82
C ILE A 14 -12.20 -6.96 1.90
N GLY A 15 -12.90 -6.67 0.80
CA GLY A 15 -14.05 -5.74 0.78
C GLY A 15 -15.26 -6.14 1.66
N VAL A 16 -15.19 -7.28 2.35
CA VAL A 16 -16.11 -7.65 3.42
C VAL A 16 -15.28 -8.05 4.64
N LEU A 17 -14.72 -7.07 5.35
CA LEU A 17 -14.51 -7.27 6.78
C LEU A 17 -15.89 -7.53 7.38
N PRO A 18 -16.12 -8.65 8.08
CA PRO A 18 -17.37 -8.84 8.78
C PRO A 18 -17.51 -7.65 9.73
N ILE A 19 -18.63 -6.92 9.62
CA ILE A 19 -19.06 -6.03 10.69
C ILE A 19 -18.99 -6.88 11.96
N ALA A 20 -18.09 -6.51 12.87
CA ALA A 20 -17.94 -7.16 14.15
C ALA A 20 -19.20 -6.88 14.97
N TYR A 21 -20.26 -7.64 14.70
CA TYR A 21 -21.28 -7.94 15.65
C TYR A 21 -20.73 -9.10 16.48
N GLY A 22 -20.69 -8.94 17.80
CA GLY A 22 -20.24 -9.98 18.72
C GLY A 22 -20.79 -11.35 18.33
N ASP A 23 -19.91 -12.34 18.26
CA ASP A 23 -20.18 -13.75 17.98
C ASP A 23 -20.99 -14.44 19.11
N SER A 24 -21.69 -13.67 19.94
CA SER A 24 -22.41 -14.12 21.14
C SER A 24 -23.82 -14.64 20.87
N ASP A 25 -24.32 -14.60 19.63
CA ASP A 25 -25.66 -15.07 19.29
C ASP A 25 -25.65 -16.60 19.06
N THR A 26 -26.25 -17.37 19.99
CA THR A 26 -26.29 -18.83 19.88
C THR A 26 -27.12 -19.28 18.67
N PRO A 27 -26.70 -20.33 17.93
CA PRO A 27 -27.51 -20.90 16.86
C PRO A 27 -28.89 -21.31 17.38
N ASN A 28 -29.94 -20.94 16.65
CA ASN A 28 -31.31 -21.35 16.96
C ASN A 28 -31.79 -22.37 15.93
N SER A 29 -32.60 -23.33 16.38
CA SER A 29 -33.27 -24.27 15.50
C SER A 29 -34.23 -23.54 14.54
N LEU A 30 -34.15 -23.92 13.27
CA LEU A 30 -34.90 -23.38 12.15
C LEU A 30 -35.42 -24.53 11.30
N THR A 31 -36.74 -24.70 11.29
CA THR A 31 -37.42 -25.57 10.34
C THR A 31 -37.53 -24.90 8.98
N VAL A 32 -37.08 -25.61 7.95
CA VAL A 32 -37.22 -25.23 6.54
C VAL A 32 -38.16 -26.22 5.88
N SER A 33 -39.20 -25.73 5.22
CA SER A 33 -40.20 -26.58 4.57
C SER A 33 -40.83 -25.91 3.35
N GLY A 34 -41.32 -26.75 2.44
CA GLY A 34 -41.87 -26.28 1.19
C GLY A 34 -42.39 -27.38 0.27
N ARG A 35 -42.66 -27.00 -0.98
CA ARG A 35 -43.12 -27.88 -2.05
C ARG A 35 -42.31 -27.65 -3.32
N VAL A 36 -41.99 -28.72 -4.01
CA VAL A 36 -41.42 -28.73 -5.35
C VAL A 36 -42.49 -29.14 -6.35
N VAL A 37 -42.65 -28.36 -7.42
CA VAL A 37 -43.66 -28.59 -8.46
C VAL A 37 -43.01 -28.66 -9.85
N LEU A 38 -43.57 -29.50 -10.71
CA LEU A 38 -43.23 -29.60 -12.12
C LEU A 38 -43.69 -28.34 -12.89
N PRO A 39 -43.22 -28.12 -14.14
CA PRO A 39 -43.64 -26.98 -14.96
C PRO A 39 -45.16 -26.83 -15.11
N ASP A 40 -45.91 -27.93 -15.10
CA ASP A 40 -47.37 -27.97 -15.19
C ASP A 40 -48.10 -27.76 -13.85
N GLY A 41 -47.36 -27.57 -12.76
CA GLY A 41 -47.86 -27.35 -11.40
C GLY A 41 -48.17 -28.62 -10.60
N SER A 42 -47.97 -29.80 -11.18
CA SER A 42 -48.12 -31.08 -10.45
C SER A 42 -46.95 -31.33 -9.47
N PRO A 43 -47.12 -32.18 -8.44
CA PRO A 43 -46.04 -32.52 -7.51
C PRO A 43 -44.81 -33.09 -8.21
N ALA A 44 -43.62 -32.56 -7.90
CA ALA A 44 -42.37 -33.20 -8.30
C ALA A 44 -41.97 -34.22 -7.21
N VAL A 45 -42.21 -35.51 -7.46
CA VAL A 45 -41.89 -36.59 -6.51
C VAL A 45 -40.41 -36.93 -6.57
N SER A 46 -39.78 -37.12 -5.41
CA SER A 46 -38.36 -37.50 -5.29
C SER A 46 -37.38 -36.51 -5.93
N ALA A 47 -37.78 -35.25 -6.09
CA ALA A 47 -36.83 -34.18 -6.41
C ALA A 47 -35.88 -33.99 -5.23
N GLU A 48 -34.58 -33.95 -5.53
CA GLU A 48 -33.49 -33.69 -4.59
C GLU A 48 -33.47 -32.21 -4.24
N VAL A 49 -33.51 -31.90 -2.94
CA VAL A 49 -33.49 -30.53 -2.42
C VAL A 49 -32.19 -30.28 -1.67
N ASP A 50 -31.50 -29.21 -2.04
CA ASP A 50 -30.32 -28.71 -1.35
C ASP A 50 -30.61 -27.36 -0.70
N PHE A 51 -30.12 -27.17 0.51
CA PHE A 51 -30.14 -25.88 1.20
C PHE A 51 -28.71 -25.36 1.36
N ARG A 52 -28.47 -24.15 0.86
CA ARG A 52 -27.18 -23.48 0.88
C ARG A 52 -27.29 -22.14 1.60
N LEU A 53 -26.35 -21.90 2.50
CA LEU A 53 -26.08 -20.61 3.11
C LEU A 53 -24.60 -20.32 2.86
N ALA A 54 -24.27 -19.14 2.32
CA ALA A 54 -22.88 -18.81 2.01
C ALA A 54 -21.99 -19.00 3.25
N TYR A 55 -20.76 -19.49 3.04
CA TYR A 55 -19.79 -19.81 4.08
C TYR A 55 -20.14 -20.98 5.02
N ARG A 56 -21.24 -21.71 4.78
CA ARG A 56 -21.60 -22.93 5.52
C ARG A 56 -21.64 -24.18 4.63
N LYS A 57 -21.53 -25.34 5.26
CA LYS A 57 -21.73 -26.64 4.61
C LYS A 57 -23.16 -26.72 4.03
N PRO A 58 -23.32 -27.08 2.74
CA PRO A 58 -24.63 -27.36 2.17
C PRO A 58 -25.33 -28.52 2.88
N LEU A 59 -26.62 -28.38 3.15
CA LEU A 59 -27.47 -29.49 3.54
C LEU A 59 -28.00 -30.14 2.27
N THR A 60 -27.77 -31.44 2.13
CA THR A 60 -28.09 -32.24 0.94
C THR A 60 -28.75 -33.54 1.37
N GLY A 61 -29.27 -34.32 0.42
CA GLY A 61 -29.95 -35.59 0.70
C GLY A 61 -31.40 -35.46 1.17
N ILE A 62 -31.96 -34.24 1.11
CA ILE A 62 -33.39 -34.01 1.30
C ILE A 62 -34.08 -34.38 -0.02
N VAL A 63 -35.18 -35.12 0.05
CA VAL A 63 -35.99 -35.49 -1.11
C VAL A 63 -37.44 -35.12 -0.85
N SER A 64 -38.11 -34.70 -1.90
CA SER A 64 -39.55 -34.42 -1.85
C SER A 64 -40.38 -35.72 -1.84
N ASP A 65 -41.46 -35.70 -1.07
CA ASP A 65 -42.39 -36.82 -0.93
C ASP A 65 -43.35 -36.96 -2.13
N SER A 66 -44.35 -37.84 -2.01
CA SER A 66 -45.37 -38.07 -3.06
C SER A 66 -46.24 -36.85 -3.37
N ASP A 67 -46.35 -35.89 -2.45
CA ASP A 67 -47.06 -34.62 -2.64
C ASP A 67 -46.13 -33.48 -3.06
N GLY A 68 -44.85 -33.80 -3.30
CA GLY A 68 -43.79 -32.87 -3.68
C GLY A 68 -43.27 -32.07 -2.48
N ARG A 69 -43.60 -32.43 -1.24
CA ARG A 69 -43.24 -31.66 -0.04
C ARG A 69 -41.88 -32.08 0.50
N PHE A 70 -41.16 -31.14 1.10
CA PHE A 70 -39.93 -31.38 1.84
C PHE A 70 -39.95 -30.61 3.16
N GLU A 71 -39.28 -31.16 4.18
CA GLU A 71 -39.11 -30.52 5.48
C GLU A 71 -37.82 -31.04 6.13
N PHE A 72 -37.06 -30.14 6.75
CA PHE A 72 -35.89 -30.48 7.56
C PHE A 72 -35.60 -29.36 8.56
N ASP A 73 -34.91 -29.71 9.65
CA ASP A 73 -34.44 -28.76 10.65
C ASP A 73 -32.94 -28.46 10.46
N THR A 74 -32.54 -27.22 10.76
CA THR A 74 -31.15 -26.79 10.77
C THR A 74 -30.93 -25.74 11.87
N GLU A 75 -29.69 -25.55 12.31
CA GLU A 75 -29.34 -24.54 13.30
C GLU A 75 -28.60 -23.37 12.66
N ILE A 76 -29.21 -22.19 12.68
CA ILE A 76 -28.65 -20.99 12.07
C ILE A 76 -28.72 -19.84 13.08
N ARG A 77 -27.63 -19.07 13.16
CA ARG A 77 -27.62 -17.85 13.96
C ARG A 77 -28.54 -16.83 13.29
N PRO A 78 -29.41 -16.12 14.03
CA PRO A 78 -30.31 -15.12 13.45
C PRO A 78 -29.59 -14.15 12.49
N ALA A 79 -28.41 -13.68 12.88
CA ALA A 79 -27.63 -12.76 12.06
C ALA A 79 -27.11 -13.36 10.73
N ASP A 80 -26.84 -14.66 10.67
CA ASP A 80 -26.34 -15.29 9.44
C ASP A 80 -27.42 -15.34 8.35
N LEU A 81 -28.70 -15.37 8.72
CA LEU A 81 -29.83 -15.38 7.78
C LEU A 81 -29.93 -14.08 6.97
N ILE A 82 -29.42 -12.98 7.50
CA ILE A 82 -29.46 -11.67 6.85
C ILE A 82 -28.09 -11.26 6.29
N ARG A 83 -26.98 -11.73 6.85
CA ARG A 83 -25.62 -11.41 6.37
C ARG A 83 -25.24 -12.16 5.10
N HIS A 84 -25.80 -13.35 4.91
CA HIS A 84 -25.36 -14.27 3.89
C HIS A 84 -26.47 -14.58 2.91
N ARG A 85 -26.09 -14.79 1.65
CA ARG A 85 -27.00 -15.29 0.63
C ARG A 85 -27.42 -16.71 1.00
N LEU A 86 -28.71 -16.96 0.90
CA LEU A 86 -29.32 -18.27 1.13
C LEU A 86 -30.04 -18.71 -0.15
N THR A 87 -29.80 -19.95 -0.57
CA THR A 87 -30.42 -20.54 -1.75
C THR A 87 -30.97 -21.93 -1.43
N VAL A 88 -32.20 -22.20 -1.82
CA VAL A 88 -32.80 -23.54 -1.79
C VAL A 88 -33.00 -24.00 -3.22
N THR A 89 -32.34 -25.09 -3.62
CA THR A 89 -32.37 -25.61 -5.00
C THR A 89 -33.03 -26.97 -5.01
N ALA A 90 -33.96 -27.20 -5.93
CA ALA A 90 -34.52 -28.52 -6.22
C ALA A 90 -34.07 -29.01 -7.60
N ARG A 91 -33.82 -30.31 -7.71
CA ARG A 91 -33.40 -30.99 -8.94
C ARG A 91 -34.16 -32.28 -9.12
N LEU A 92 -34.56 -32.55 -10.35
CA LEU A 92 -35.14 -33.82 -10.74
C LEU A 92 -34.32 -34.40 -11.90
N PRO A 93 -33.41 -35.35 -11.61
CA PRO A 93 -32.66 -36.06 -12.63
C PRO A 93 -33.59 -36.91 -13.52
N GLY A 94 -33.19 -37.17 -14.76
CA GLY A 94 -33.97 -37.99 -15.70
C GLY A 94 -33.58 -37.75 -17.17
N SER A 95 -34.35 -38.32 -18.10
CA SER A 95 -34.17 -38.09 -19.54
C SER A 95 -34.43 -36.63 -19.96
N THR A 96 -35.20 -35.90 -19.17
CA THR A 96 -35.38 -34.45 -19.29
C THR A 96 -35.11 -33.86 -17.90
N PRO A 97 -33.85 -33.51 -17.59
CA PRO A 97 -33.49 -33.05 -16.27
C PRO A 97 -34.13 -31.69 -15.98
N LEU A 98 -34.68 -31.54 -14.78
CA LEU A 98 -35.30 -30.30 -14.34
C LEU A 98 -34.60 -29.70 -13.12
N CYS A 99 -34.57 -28.38 -13.01
CA CYS A 99 -33.98 -27.65 -11.89
C CYS A 99 -34.77 -26.37 -11.63
N GLY A 100 -34.84 -25.98 -10.36
CA GLY A 100 -35.38 -24.69 -9.93
C GLY A 100 -34.78 -24.28 -8.59
N ASP A 101 -34.79 -23.00 -8.29
CA ASP A 101 -34.29 -22.47 -7.02
C ASP A 101 -35.12 -21.32 -6.47
N VAL A 102 -34.98 -21.09 -5.17
CA VAL A 102 -35.47 -19.90 -4.48
C VAL A 102 -34.29 -19.26 -3.77
N ARG A 103 -34.04 -18.00 -4.09
CA ARG A 103 -32.92 -17.20 -3.58
C ARG A 103 -33.43 -16.18 -2.56
N PHE A 104 -32.71 -16.07 -1.46
CA PHE A 104 -32.91 -15.06 -0.43
C PHE A 104 -31.67 -14.18 -0.40
N PRO A 105 -31.79 -12.90 -0.82
CA PRO A 105 -30.66 -11.99 -0.82
C PRO A 105 -30.24 -11.67 0.62
N ALA A 106 -28.97 -11.34 0.81
CA ALA A 106 -28.51 -10.71 2.05
C ALA A 106 -29.29 -9.39 2.24
N VAL A 107 -29.66 -9.09 3.48
CA VAL A 107 -30.39 -7.89 3.85
C VAL A 107 -29.38 -6.86 4.34
N VAL A 108 -29.35 -5.71 3.68
CA VAL A 108 -28.49 -4.57 4.00
C VAL A 108 -29.39 -3.47 4.58
N GLY A 109 -29.23 -3.11 5.86
CA GLY A 109 -30.08 -2.12 6.54
C GLY A 109 -29.86 -2.06 8.07
N GLU A 110 -30.56 -1.13 8.74
CA GLU A 110 -30.48 -0.86 10.19
C GLU A 110 -30.88 -2.08 11.08
N GLN A 111 -30.48 -2.04 12.35
CA GLN A 111 -30.67 -3.15 13.30
C GLN A 111 -32.16 -3.45 13.61
N ALA A 112 -33.02 -2.43 13.57
CA ALA A 112 -34.47 -2.60 13.68
C ALA A 112 -35.08 -3.30 12.45
N ASP A 113 -34.53 -3.07 11.26
CA ASP A 113 -34.91 -3.77 10.03
C ASP A 113 -34.35 -5.20 10.01
N ALA A 114 -33.19 -5.44 10.60
CA ALA A 114 -32.56 -6.76 10.69
C ALA A 114 -33.42 -7.79 11.44
N ALA A 115 -34.02 -7.43 12.58
CA ALA A 115 -34.90 -8.34 13.34
C ALA A 115 -36.17 -8.68 12.56
N ARG A 116 -36.81 -7.67 11.95
CA ARG A 116 -38.02 -7.84 11.12
C ARG A 116 -37.72 -8.65 9.85
N ALA A 117 -36.58 -8.40 9.22
CA ALA A 117 -36.13 -9.12 8.04
C ALA A 117 -35.80 -10.58 8.37
N THR A 118 -35.13 -10.84 9.49
CA THR A 118 -34.87 -12.18 10.01
C THR A 118 -36.17 -12.96 10.18
N GLU A 119 -37.18 -12.38 10.83
CA GLU A 119 -38.48 -13.05 11.02
C GLU A 119 -39.22 -13.26 9.69
N THR A 120 -39.10 -12.30 8.76
CA THR A 120 -39.66 -12.43 7.42
C THR A 120 -39.03 -13.59 6.64
N ILE A 121 -37.71 -13.72 6.69
CA ILE A 121 -36.96 -14.82 6.07
C ILE A 121 -37.37 -16.14 6.72
N ARG A 122 -37.41 -16.22 8.05
CA ARG A 122 -37.85 -17.42 8.78
C ARG A 122 -39.25 -17.87 8.36
N ARG A 123 -40.20 -16.95 8.26
CA ARG A 123 -41.57 -17.27 7.80
C ARG A 123 -41.57 -17.81 6.37
N ARG A 124 -40.82 -17.19 5.46
CA ARG A 124 -40.73 -17.65 4.06
C ARG A 124 -40.03 -19.01 3.93
N LEU A 125 -39.06 -19.31 4.79
CA LEU A 125 -38.38 -20.60 4.82
C LEU A 125 -39.28 -21.76 5.23
N ARG A 126 -40.42 -21.50 5.89
CA ARG A 126 -41.45 -22.51 6.23
C ARG A 126 -42.52 -22.70 5.16
N GLN A 127 -42.43 -21.96 4.05
CA GLN A 127 -43.46 -21.91 3.00
C GLN A 127 -42.81 -21.72 1.62
N ILE A 128 -41.77 -22.49 1.32
CA ILE A 128 -41.07 -22.40 0.04
C ILE A 128 -41.88 -23.10 -1.05
N GLU A 129 -42.03 -22.48 -2.22
CA GLU A 129 -42.49 -23.16 -3.44
C GLU A 129 -41.39 -23.06 -4.50
N ILE A 130 -40.90 -24.21 -4.98
CA ILE A 130 -39.88 -24.29 -6.03
C ILE A 130 -40.53 -24.87 -7.28
N ARG A 131 -40.62 -24.06 -8.33
CA ARG A 131 -41.05 -24.53 -9.65
C ARG A 131 -39.84 -24.99 -10.44
N LEU A 132 -39.87 -26.23 -10.93
CA LEU A 132 -38.82 -26.79 -11.77
C LEU A 132 -38.99 -26.35 -13.22
N GLU A 133 -37.87 -26.08 -13.88
CA GLU A 133 -37.76 -25.79 -15.31
C GLU A 133 -36.69 -26.66 -15.96
N ALA A 134 -36.56 -26.63 -17.29
CA ALA A 134 -35.52 -27.38 -17.99
C ALA A 134 -34.13 -27.03 -17.45
N ALA A 135 -33.36 -28.00 -16.98
CA ALA A 135 -32.06 -27.74 -16.38
C ALA A 135 -30.99 -27.42 -17.44
N LYS A 136 -30.09 -26.49 -17.11
CA LYS A 136 -28.79 -26.38 -17.76
C LYS A 136 -27.89 -27.48 -17.20
N VAL A 137 -27.39 -28.35 -18.08
CA VAL A 137 -26.55 -29.49 -17.71
C VAL A 137 -25.10 -29.13 -17.95
N VAL A 138 -24.27 -29.22 -16.92
CA VAL A 138 -22.82 -29.08 -17.01
C VAL A 138 -22.19 -30.43 -16.74
N VAL A 139 -21.41 -30.91 -17.70
CA VAL A 139 -20.73 -32.20 -17.61
C VAL A 139 -19.27 -31.97 -17.24
N LEU A 140 -18.81 -32.62 -16.18
CA LEU A 140 -17.40 -32.68 -15.82
C LEU A 140 -16.87 -34.10 -16.02
N ASN A 141 -15.74 -34.22 -16.72
CA ASN A 141 -15.00 -35.47 -16.85
C ASN A 141 -13.71 -35.34 -16.03
N VAL A 142 -13.51 -36.27 -15.11
CA VAL A 142 -12.38 -36.26 -14.19
C VAL A 142 -11.54 -37.51 -14.38
N VAL A 143 -10.25 -37.30 -14.64
CA VAL A 143 -9.25 -38.36 -14.77
C VAL A 143 -8.07 -38.11 -13.81
N ASP A 144 -7.26 -39.12 -13.54
CA ASP A 144 -6.00 -38.96 -12.81
C ASP A 144 -4.82 -38.57 -13.74
N GLY A 145 -3.61 -38.48 -13.18
CA GLY A 145 -2.39 -38.15 -13.91
C GLY A 145 -2.07 -39.09 -15.08
N ASP A 146 -2.54 -40.33 -15.04
CA ASP A 146 -2.36 -41.33 -16.09
C ASP A 146 -3.52 -41.35 -17.10
N GLY A 147 -4.53 -40.48 -16.90
CA GLY A 147 -5.72 -40.38 -17.75
C GLY A 147 -6.81 -41.41 -17.41
N VAL A 148 -6.72 -42.10 -16.28
CA VAL A 148 -7.72 -43.08 -15.85
C VAL A 148 -8.92 -42.35 -15.20
N PRO A 149 -10.17 -42.71 -15.56
CA PRO A 149 -11.35 -42.11 -14.95
C PRO A 149 -11.41 -42.21 -13.43
N CYS A 150 -11.57 -41.07 -12.78
CA CYS A 150 -11.63 -40.98 -11.33
C CYS A 150 -13.06 -41.14 -10.83
N ARG A 151 -13.43 -42.33 -10.35
CA ARG A 151 -14.68 -42.55 -9.61
C ARG A 151 -14.64 -41.88 -8.22
N ASP A 152 -15.79 -41.41 -7.73
CA ASP A 152 -15.99 -40.85 -6.39
C ASP A 152 -15.08 -39.63 -6.10
N ALA A 153 -14.71 -38.87 -7.13
CA ALA A 153 -14.10 -37.55 -6.99
C ALA A 153 -15.19 -36.49 -6.81
N HIS A 154 -14.96 -35.51 -5.95
CA HIS A 154 -15.83 -34.34 -5.86
C HIS A 154 -15.59 -33.44 -7.06
N ALA A 155 -16.55 -33.36 -7.98
CA ALA A 155 -16.50 -32.50 -9.15
C ALA A 155 -17.64 -31.49 -9.11
N GLY A 156 -17.36 -30.22 -9.40
CA GLY A 156 -18.35 -29.18 -9.25
C GLY A 156 -18.00 -27.86 -9.92
N VAL A 157 -18.91 -26.92 -9.76
CA VAL A 157 -18.83 -25.57 -10.32
C VAL A 157 -19.12 -24.52 -9.26
N PHE A 158 -18.57 -23.33 -9.47
CA PHE A 158 -18.88 -22.14 -8.72
C PHE A 158 -19.87 -21.27 -9.53
N VAL A 159 -21.02 -20.99 -8.94
CA VAL A 159 -22.13 -20.26 -9.57
C VAL A 159 -22.68 -19.26 -8.55
N ALA A 160 -22.68 -17.99 -8.91
CA ALA A 160 -23.32 -16.91 -8.15
C ALA A 160 -22.92 -16.83 -6.66
N GLY A 161 -21.64 -17.10 -6.36
CA GLY A 161 -21.11 -17.07 -4.99
C GLY A 161 -21.18 -18.40 -4.23
N GLU A 162 -21.67 -19.47 -4.86
CA GLU A 162 -21.90 -20.77 -4.21
C GLU A 162 -21.26 -21.94 -4.98
N THR A 163 -20.90 -22.98 -4.24
CA THR A 163 -20.34 -24.22 -4.77
C THR A 163 -21.44 -25.27 -4.96
N VAL A 164 -21.51 -25.86 -6.16
CA VAL A 164 -22.38 -26.99 -6.50
C VAL A 164 -21.51 -28.15 -6.97
N SER A 165 -21.50 -29.26 -6.24
CA SER A 165 -20.67 -30.43 -6.57
C SER A 165 -21.41 -31.76 -6.41
N ARG A 166 -21.00 -32.76 -7.18
CA ARG A 166 -21.43 -34.16 -7.10
C ARG A 166 -20.19 -35.07 -7.08
N LEU A 167 -20.39 -36.32 -6.68
CA LEU A 167 -19.37 -37.35 -6.87
C LEU A 167 -19.42 -37.84 -8.32
N THR A 168 -18.25 -38.08 -8.91
CA THR A 168 -18.14 -38.69 -10.23
C THR A 168 -18.51 -40.17 -10.21
N ASP A 169 -19.12 -40.65 -11.29
CA ASP A 169 -19.47 -42.05 -11.48
C ASP A 169 -18.26 -42.92 -11.87
N ALA A 170 -18.49 -44.20 -12.18
CA ALA A 170 -17.45 -45.14 -12.57
C ALA A 170 -16.70 -44.77 -13.86
N THR A 171 -17.26 -43.86 -14.67
CA THR A 171 -16.64 -43.32 -15.89
C THR A 171 -15.93 -41.99 -15.64
N GLY A 172 -15.80 -41.56 -14.38
CA GLY A 172 -15.20 -40.28 -14.02
C GLY A 172 -16.09 -39.08 -14.35
N ARG A 173 -17.36 -39.32 -14.67
CA ARG A 173 -18.30 -38.28 -15.13
C ARG A 173 -19.15 -37.78 -13.97
N ALA A 174 -19.34 -36.47 -13.88
CA ALA A 174 -20.29 -35.82 -12.99
C ALA A 174 -21.19 -34.86 -13.78
N GLU A 175 -22.50 -34.97 -13.58
CA GLU A 175 -23.47 -34.07 -14.18
C GLU A 175 -24.03 -33.11 -13.13
N ILE A 176 -23.87 -31.81 -13.38
CA ILE A 176 -24.38 -30.75 -12.52
C ILE A 176 -25.59 -30.12 -13.20
N LEU A 177 -26.75 -30.19 -12.53
CA LEU A 177 -27.98 -29.56 -12.99
C LEU A 177 -28.13 -28.18 -12.34
N LEU A 178 -28.26 -27.16 -13.18
CA LEU A 178 -28.37 -25.76 -12.79
C LEU A 178 -29.64 -25.13 -13.40
N PRO A 179 -30.16 -24.04 -12.83
CA PRO A 179 -31.12 -23.16 -13.52
C PRO A 179 -30.58 -22.65 -14.87
N GLN A 180 -31.45 -22.34 -15.84
CA GLN A 180 -31.02 -21.88 -17.17
C GLN A 180 -30.22 -20.57 -17.13
N ASP A 181 -30.58 -19.67 -16.22
CA ASP A 181 -29.93 -18.38 -16.01
C ASP A 181 -28.57 -18.49 -15.29
N ALA A 182 -28.16 -19.69 -14.87
CA ALA A 182 -26.95 -19.89 -14.11
C ALA A 182 -25.69 -19.60 -14.93
N VAL A 183 -24.89 -18.66 -14.41
CA VAL A 183 -23.57 -18.31 -14.94
C VAL A 183 -22.49 -19.08 -14.18
N VAL A 184 -21.81 -19.99 -14.87
CA VAL A 184 -20.69 -20.76 -14.32
C VAL A 184 -19.43 -19.91 -14.37
N GLN A 185 -18.86 -19.63 -13.21
CA GLN A 185 -17.67 -18.81 -13.07
C GLN A 185 -16.41 -19.68 -13.10
N GLN A 186 -16.46 -20.83 -12.43
CA GLN A 186 -15.31 -21.72 -12.24
C GLN A 186 -15.79 -23.18 -12.18
N ALA A 187 -14.91 -24.13 -12.51
CA ALA A 187 -15.11 -25.56 -12.32
C ALA A 187 -13.93 -26.17 -11.57
N PHE A 188 -14.16 -27.21 -10.77
CA PHE A 188 -13.12 -27.87 -9.99
C PHE A 188 -13.39 -29.38 -9.84
N ALA A 189 -12.33 -30.12 -9.54
CA ALA A 189 -12.40 -31.49 -9.09
C ALA A 189 -11.36 -31.74 -7.99
N LYS A 190 -11.74 -32.56 -7.01
CA LYS A 190 -10.87 -32.97 -5.89
C LYS A 190 -11.08 -34.44 -5.57
N LYS A 191 -9.99 -35.16 -5.29
CA LYS A 191 -10.04 -36.45 -4.62
C LYS A 191 -8.80 -36.62 -3.73
N SER A 192 -9.02 -36.93 -2.45
CA SER A 192 -7.94 -37.19 -1.49
C SER A 192 -7.01 -38.30 -2.00
N GLY A 193 -5.72 -38.09 -1.85
CA GLY A 193 -4.66 -38.98 -2.36
C GLY A 193 -4.49 -39.02 -3.88
N VAL A 194 -5.33 -38.32 -4.66
CA VAL A 194 -5.26 -38.32 -6.13
C VAL A 194 -4.98 -36.93 -6.69
N GLY A 195 -5.57 -35.87 -6.14
CA GLY A 195 -5.21 -34.50 -6.49
C GLY A 195 -6.36 -33.49 -6.49
N PHE A 196 -6.05 -32.31 -7.03
CA PHE A 196 -6.97 -31.20 -7.27
C PHE A 196 -6.72 -30.56 -8.64
N ASP A 197 -7.79 -30.21 -9.35
CA ASP A 197 -7.70 -29.43 -10.59
C ASP A 197 -8.88 -28.46 -10.70
N TYR A 198 -8.71 -27.39 -11.47
CA TYR A 198 -9.74 -26.41 -11.71
C TYR A 198 -9.61 -25.71 -13.07
N ARG A 199 -10.66 -24.97 -13.44
CA ARG A 199 -10.72 -24.03 -14.57
C ARG A 199 -11.45 -22.77 -14.16
N ILE A 200 -10.95 -21.62 -14.59
CA ILE A 200 -11.59 -20.32 -14.40
C ILE A 200 -12.12 -19.84 -15.75
N PHE A 201 -13.41 -19.55 -15.82
CA PHE A 201 -14.07 -19.02 -17.01
C PHE A 201 -14.30 -17.51 -16.91
N LEU A 202 -14.62 -17.03 -15.71
CA LEU A 202 -14.82 -15.62 -15.38
C LEU A 202 -13.97 -15.27 -14.17
N ASP A 203 -13.18 -14.20 -14.26
CA ASP A 203 -12.46 -13.67 -13.12
C ASP A 203 -13.46 -13.13 -12.06
N GLN A 204 -13.07 -13.11 -10.78
CA GLN A 204 -14.01 -12.77 -9.70
C GLN A 204 -14.41 -11.29 -9.71
N LYS A 205 -13.51 -10.39 -10.14
CA LYS A 205 -13.77 -8.94 -10.22
C LYS A 205 -14.81 -8.64 -11.30
N SER A 206 -14.65 -9.26 -12.47
CA SER A 206 -15.52 -9.14 -13.63
C SER A 206 -16.91 -9.67 -13.36
N ALA A 207 -17.00 -10.80 -12.63
CA ALA A 207 -18.29 -11.35 -12.22
C ALA A 207 -19.05 -10.47 -11.22
N HIS A 208 -18.36 -9.73 -10.33
CA HIS A 208 -18.98 -8.78 -9.41
C HIS A 208 -19.42 -7.48 -10.08
N LEU A 209 -18.75 -7.07 -11.17
CA LEU A 209 -19.03 -5.84 -11.91
C LEU A 209 -19.97 -6.05 -13.11
N GLY A 210 -20.42 -7.28 -13.36
CA GLY A 210 -21.29 -7.62 -14.49
C GLY A 210 -20.60 -7.52 -15.85
N SER A 211 -19.25 -7.53 -15.90
CA SER A 211 -18.51 -7.55 -17.15
C SER A 211 -18.49 -8.98 -17.70
N VAL A 212 -19.27 -9.16 -18.76
CA VAL A 212 -19.37 -10.41 -19.51
C VAL A 212 -18.18 -10.48 -20.47
N THR A 213 -17.18 -11.30 -20.15
CA THR A 213 -16.65 -12.24 -21.16
C THR A 213 -17.82 -13.17 -21.52
N GLU A 214 -18.04 -13.45 -22.81
CA GLU A 214 -19.14 -14.34 -23.24
C GLU A 214 -19.19 -15.58 -22.33
N PRO A 215 -20.38 -16.00 -21.85
CA PRO A 215 -20.50 -17.16 -20.97
C PRO A 215 -19.75 -18.34 -21.59
N PRO A 216 -19.02 -19.14 -20.80
CA PRO A 216 -18.27 -20.26 -21.35
C PRO A 216 -19.22 -21.15 -22.17
N ASP A 217 -18.76 -21.61 -23.32
CA ASP A 217 -19.47 -22.66 -24.04
C ASP A 217 -19.39 -23.94 -23.20
N LEU A 218 -20.53 -24.33 -22.64
CA LEU A 218 -20.68 -25.51 -21.79
C LEU A 218 -21.37 -26.64 -22.55
N SER A 219 -21.45 -26.56 -23.88
CA SER A 219 -21.96 -27.65 -24.73
C SER A 219 -21.01 -28.85 -24.75
N GLU A 220 -19.71 -28.62 -24.55
CA GLU A 220 -18.70 -29.66 -24.38
C GLU A 220 -18.42 -29.97 -22.90
N PRO A 221 -18.07 -31.23 -22.57
CA PRO A 221 -17.65 -31.58 -21.21
C PRO A 221 -16.38 -30.84 -20.76
N ILE A 222 -16.39 -30.37 -19.51
CA ILE A 222 -15.21 -29.78 -18.86
C ILE A 222 -14.29 -30.92 -18.40
N ASN A 223 -13.09 -31.00 -18.98
CA ASN A 223 -12.10 -32.01 -18.63
C ASN A 223 -11.16 -31.51 -17.54
N LEU A 224 -11.04 -32.27 -16.45
CA LEU A 224 -10.21 -31.98 -15.28
C LEU A 224 -9.28 -33.16 -15.00
N GLN A 225 -8.01 -32.88 -14.72
CA GLN A 225 -6.99 -33.91 -14.50
C GLN A 225 -6.38 -33.76 -13.11
N LEU A 226 -6.62 -34.76 -12.25
CA LEU A 226 -6.12 -34.80 -10.89
C LEU A 226 -4.70 -35.33 -10.86
N THR A 227 -3.78 -34.49 -10.41
CA THR A 227 -2.40 -34.87 -10.07
C THR A 227 -2.17 -34.54 -8.61
N ALA A 228 -1.52 -35.42 -7.85
CA ALA A 228 -1.10 -35.15 -6.48
C ALA A 228 0.42 -35.08 -6.42
N GLY A 229 0.94 -34.01 -5.84
CA GLY A 229 2.35 -33.90 -5.46
C GLY A 229 2.58 -34.45 -4.04
N GLU A 230 3.73 -34.12 -3.47
CA GLU A 230 4.06 -34.48 -2.09
C GLU A 230 3.03 -33.90 -1.10
N PRO A 231 2.53 -34.71 -0.14
CA PRO A 231 1.60 -34.25 0.89
C PRO A 231 2.19 -33.15 1.76
N ILE A 232 1.36 -32.19 2.12
CA ILE A 232 1.73 -31.13 3.08
C ILE A 232 1.12 -31.46 4.44
N ARG A 233 1.94 -31.41 5.49
CA ARG A 233 1.54 -31.67 6.87
C ARG A 233 1.65 -30.39 7.67
N VAL A 234 0.53 -29.95 8.24
CA VAL A 234 0.47 -28.77 9.10
C VAL A 234 0.30 -29.24 10.55
N ARG A 235 1.35 -29.09 11.34
CA ARG A 235 1.35 -29.40 12.77
C ARG A 235 0.99 -28.16 13.58
N LEU A 236 -0.06 -28.25 14.38
CA LEU A 236 -0.45 -27.22 15.34
C LEU A 236 0.00 -27.60 16.74
N THR A 237 0.64 -26.68 17.44
CA THR A 237 1.06 -26.85 18.83
C THR A 237 0.65 -25.66 19.69
N GLU A 238 0.57 -25.85 21.00
CA GLU A 238 0.67 -24.74 21.96
C GLU A 238 2.09 -24.19 21.96
N VAL A 239 2.30 -23.07 22.66
CA VAL A 239 3.61 -22.39 22.78
C VAL A 239 4.65 -23.28 23.48
N ASP A 240 4.22 -24.19 24.34
CA ASP A 240 5.09 -25.18 25.00
C ASP A 240 5.43 -26.41 24.13
N GLY A 241 4.91 -26.47 22.90
CA GLY A 241 5.11 -27.57 21.95
C GLY A 241 4.09 -28.71 22.06
N SER A 242 3.13 -28.65 22.99
CA SER A 242 2.06 -29.65 23.11
C SER A 242 1.16 -29.65 21.88
N PRO A 243 0.71 -30.81 21.36
CA PRO A 243 -0.10 -30.87 20.14
C PRO A 243 -1.54 -30.38 20.36
N ILE A 244 -2.08 -29.65 19.39
CA ILE A 244 -3.49 -29.22 19.37
C ILE A 244 -4.29 -30.17 18.48
N LYS A 245 -5.06 -31.07 19.10
CA LYS A 245 -5.93 -32.03 18.40
C LYS A 245 -7.28 -31.45 18.00
N ASP A 246 -7.94 -32.08 17.03
CA ASP A 246 -9.32 -31.78 16.59
C ASP A 246 -9.51 -30.34 16.06
N ALA A 247 -8.42 -29.62 15.77
CA ALA A 247 -8.45 -28.32 15.13
C ALA A 247 -8.69 -28.49 13.62
N THR A 248 -9.35 -27.52 13.02
CA THR A 248 -9.53 -27.46 11.56
C THR A 248 -8.47 -26.59 10.94
N VAL A 249 -7.88 -27.02 9.83
CA VAL A 249 -6.90 -26.25 9.05
C VAL A 249 -7.41 -26.17 7.63
N ARG A 250 -7.50 -24.96 7.09
CA ARG A 250 -8.01 -24.72 5.74
C ARG A 250 -6.94 -24.08 4.86
N LEU A 251 -6.79 -24.58 3.63
CA LEU A 251 -5.96 -23.93 2.62
C LEU A 251 -6.71 -22.76 1.97
N TRP A 252 -6.04 -21.63 1.73
CA TRP A 252 -6.71 -20.41 1.27
C TRP A 252 -6.86 -20.32 -0.25
N LEU A 253 -5.76 -20.26 -1.00
CA LEU A 253 -5.71 -19.97 -2.43
C LEU A 253 -4.81 -20.95 -3.17
N LEU A 254 -5.16 -21.27 -4.41
CA LEU A 254 -4.30 -21.99 -5.35
C LEU A 254 -4.24 -21.29 -6.71
N LYS A 255 -3.05 -21.00 -7.25
CA LYS A 255 -2.84 -20.48 -8.60
C LYS A 255 -2.23 -21.59 -9.48
N LYS A 256 -2.99 -22.03 -10.48
CA LYS A 256 -2.52 -22.91 -11.53
C LYS A 256 -1.86 -22.06 -12.60
N PRO A 257 -0.61 -22.36 -13.04
CA PRO A 257 0.09 -21.53 -14.02
C PRO A 257 -0.70 -21.31 -15.33
N SER A 258 -1.52 -22.29 -15.71
CA SER A 258 -2.37 -22.19 -16.91
C SER A 258 -3.64 -21.35 -16.71
N GLU A 259 -3.95 -20.89 -15.50
CA GLU A 259 -5.21 -20.19 -15.19
C GLU A 259 -4.97 -18.70 -14.90
N ILE A 260 -5.93 -17.86 -15.27
CA ILE A 260 -5.81 -16.39 -15.18
C ILE A 260 -5.92 -15.84 -13.75
N GLU A 261 -6.41 -16.62 -12.78
CA GLU A 261 -6.57 -16.15 -11.41
C GLU A 261 -6.41 -17.30 -10.38
N HIS A 262 -6.34 -16.94 -9.11
CA HIS A 262 -6.35 -17.88 -7.99
C HIS A 262 -7.74 -18.51 -7.84
N PHE A 263 -7.78 -19.81 -7.57
CA PHE A 263 -8.97 -20.47 -7.05
C PHE A 263 -9.06 -20.25 -5.54
N ASN A 264 -10.14 -19.61 -5.07
CA ASN A 264 -10.36 -19.38 -3.66
C ASN A 264 -11.03 -20.60 -3.00
N LEU A 265 -10.22 -21.38 -2.28
CA LEU A 265 -10.65 -22.62 -1.64
C LEU A 265 -11.57 -22.39 -0.44
N SER A 266 -11.74 -21.14 0.02
CA SER A 266 -12.72 -20.79 1.07
C SER A 266 -14.15 -21.19 0.69
N TYR A 267 -14.45 -21.26 -0.61
CA TYR A 267 -15.77 -21.68 -1.13
C TYR A 267 -15.99 -23.20 -1.11
N LEU A 268 -14.95 -24.00 -0.87
CA LEU A 268 -15.04 -25.46 -0.87
C LEU A 268 -15.29 -26.05 0.54
N HIS A 269 -15.19 -25.23 1.59
CA HIS A 269 -15.46 -25.61 2.98
C HIS A 269 -14.71 -26.89 3.40
N GLU A 270 -15.45 -27.94 3.80
CA GLU A 270 -14.89 -29.24 4.23
C GLU A 270 -14.02 -29.89 3.14
N LEU A 271 -14.27 -29.62 1.86
CA LEU A 271 -13.46 -30.20 0.78
C LEU A 271 -12.03 -29.64 0.77
N ALA A 272 -11.78 -28.46 1.34
CA ALA A 272 -10.44 -27.86 1.44
C ALA A 272 -9.95 -27.71 2.89
N THR A 273 -10.58 -28.41 3.84
CA THR A 273 -10.29 -28.33 5.27
C THR A 273 -9.92 -29.71 5.79
N GLU A 274 -8.81 -29.79 6.51
CA GLU A 274 -8.33 -31.01 7.16
C GLU A 274 -8.37 -30.83 8.68
N LYS A 275 -8.56 -31.92 9.42
CA LYS A 275 -8.54 -31.89 10.90
C LYS A 275 -7.19 -32.37 11.43
N THR A 276 -6.75 -31.78 12.53
CA THR A 276 -5.57 -32.25 13.23
C THR A 276 -5.85 -33.55 13.97
N ASP A 277 -4.95 -34.51 13.84
CA ASP A 277 -4.98 -35.76 14.57
C ASP A 277 -4.55 -35.60 16.05
N VAL A 278 -4.38 -36.71 16.76
CA VAL A 278 -3.90 -36.72 18.16
C VAL A 278 -2.50 -36.13 18.33
N GLY A 279 -1.68 -36.10 17.27
CA GLY A 279 -0.36 -35.48 17.23
C GLY A 279 -0.38 -34.02 16.83
N GLY A 280 -1.57 -33.45 16.60
CA GLY A 280 -1.78 -32.07 16.17
C GLY A 280 -1.53 -31.86 14.68
N VAL A 281 -1.53 -32.91 13.86
CA VAL A 281 -1.15 -32.82 12.44
C VAL A 281 -2.38 -32.92 11.53
N ALA A 282 -2.57 -31.91 10.69
CA ALA A 282 -3.51 -31.94 9.56
C ALA A 282 -2.74 -32.27 8.27
N THR A 283 -3.18 -33.29 7.53
CA THR A 283 -2.48 -33.77 6.33
C THR A 283 -3.28 -33.47 5.07
N PHE A 284 -2.66 -32.74 4.14
CA PHE A 284 -3.21 -32.42 2.83
C PHE A 284 -2.53 -33.31 1.78
N ASP A 285 -3.16 -34.42 1.41
CA ASP A 285 -2.63 -35.45 0.51
C ASP A 285 -3.01 -35.26 -0.97
N TRP A 286 -3.69 -34.15 -1.28
CA TRP A 286 -4.26 -33.85 -2.58
C TRP A 286 -3.66 -32.59 -3.23
N ILE A 287 -2.65 -31.98 -2.61
CA ILE A 287 -2.03 -30.76 -3.12
C ILE A 287 -1.42 -31.05 -4.50
N PRO A 288 -1.79 -30.30 -5.55
CA PRO A 288 -1.48 -30.68 -6.92
C PRO A 288 0.00 -30.58 -7.29
N GLU A 289 0.44 -31.38 -8.26
CA GLU A 289 1.83 -31.39 -8.74
C GLU A 289 2.15 -30.19 -9.65
N TRP A 290 1.18 -29.76 -10.46
CA TRP A 290 1.33 -28.66 -11.44
C TRP A 290 1.66 -27.28 -10.82
N ARG A 291 1.73 -27.19 -9.49
CA ARG A 291 2.04 -25.96 -8.75
C ARG A 291 3.45 -25.46 -9.07
N ASP A 292 3.59 -24.15 -9.20
CA ASP A 292 4.91 -23.54 -9.30
C ASP A 292 5.51 -23.35 -7.90
N ARG A 293 6.39 -24.29 -7.51
CA ARG A 293 7.06 -24.29 -6.20
C ARG A 293 7.99 -23.09 -5.98
N LYS A 294 8.41 -22.38 -7.02
CA LYS A 294 9.33 -21.23 -6.91
C LYS A 294 8.61 -19.91 -6.69
N VAL A 295 7.35 -19.83 -7.11
CA VAL A 295 6.59 -18.58 -7.13
C VAL A 295 5.44 -18.61 -6.11
N GLN A 296 4.86 -19.78 -5.86
CA GLN A 296 3.65 -19.89 -5.05
C GLN A 296 3.97 -20.37 -3.62
N SER A 297 3.57 -19.60 -2.60
CA SER A 297 3.46 -20.08 -1.21
C SER A 297 2.05 -20.62 -0.92
N LEU A 298 1.94 -21.50 0.08
CA LEU A 298 0.64 -21.99 0.54
C LEU A 298 0.25 -21.34 1.88
N THR A 299 -0.91 -20.71 1.92
CA THR A 299 -1.44 -20.09 3.14
C THR A 299 -2.49 -20.98 3.81
N PHE A 300 -2.22 -21.37 5.05
CA PHE A 300 -3.10 -22.20 5.87
C PHE A 300 -3.72 -21.40 7.01
N TRP A 301 -5.03 -21.55 7.19
CA TRP A 301 -5.81 -20.93 8.25
C TRP A 301 -6.26 -21.98 9.27
N PRO A 302 -5.62 -22.06 10.44
CA PRO A 302 -6.12 -22.87 11.54
C PRO A 302 -7.36 -22.25 12.18
N THR A 303 -8.24 -23.10 12.70
CA THR A 303 -9.41 -22.74 13.50
C THR A 303 -9.58 -23.84 14.56
N VAL A 304 -9.37 -23.46 15.82
CA VAL A 304 -9.30 -24.37 16.99
C VAL A 304 -10.55 -24.19 17.86
N SER A 305 -10.43 -23.40 18.93
CA SER A 305 -11.50 -22.85 19.76
C SER A 305 -11.31 -21.33 19.84
N ASN A 306 -12.29 -20.61 20.37
CA ASN A 306 -12.19 -19.17 20.61
C ASN A 306 -11.22 -18.79 21.74
N ASP A 307 -10.35 -19.70 22.17
CA ASP A 307 -9.32 -19.47 23.19
C ASP A 307 -7.91 -19.34 22.61
N TYR A 308 -7.75 -19.51 21.30
CA TYR A 308 -6.45 -19.41 20.62
C TYR A 308 -6.41 -18.21 19.67
N VAL A 309 -5.20 -17.68 19.47
CA VAL A 309 -4.92 -16.66 18.46
C VAL A 309 -5.20 -17.22 17.08
N ARG A 310 -5.89 -16.43 16.25
CA ARG A 310 -6.21 -16.78 14.87
C ARG A 310 -5.15 -16.22 13.93
N THR A 311 -4.05 -16.93 13.78
CA THR A 311 -2.95 -16.54 12.89
C THR A 311 -2.82 -17.51 11.70
N ARG A 312 -2.46 -16.99 10.53
CA ARG A 312 -2.21 -17.81 9.34
C ARG A 312 -0.79 -18.38 9.34
N GLY A 313 -0.64 -19.57 8.77
CA GLY A 313 0.65 -20.16 8.45
C GLY A 313 0.99 -20.01 6.98
N GLU A 314 2.23 -19.68 6.66
CA GLU A 314 2.74 -19.65 5.28
C GLU A 314 3.76 -20.78 5.10
N TYR A 315 3.54 -21.62 4.10
CA TYR A 315 4.45 -22.70 3.71
C TYR A 315 5.19 -22.32 2.42
N LEU A 316 6.52 -22.30 2.49
CA LEU A 316 7.45 -22.04 1.39
C LEU A 316 8.12 -23.36 0.98
N PHE A 317 8.15 -23.66 -0.32
CA PHE A 317 8.57 -24.98 -0.83
C PHE A 317 10.10 -25.18 -0.88
N ASP A 318 10.85 -24.10 -0.96
CA ASP A 318 12.29 -24.03 -1.08
C ASP A 318 13.04 -24.32 0.23
N SER A 319 12.34 -24.30 1.37
CA SER A 319 12.94 -24.47 2.70
C SER A 319 12.40 -25.65 3.54
N ALA A 320 11.42 -26.42 3.05
CA ALA A 320 10.69 -27.37 3.91
C ALA A 320 10.37 -28.73 3.27
N ASP A 321 10.53 -29.80 4.04
CA ASP A 321 10.36 -31.23 3.73
C ASP A 321 8.88 -31.70 3.65
N GLY A 322 7.98 -30.80 3.26
CA GLY A 322 6.52 -31.02 3.30
C GLY A 322 5.87 -30.76 4.65
N ASN A 323 6.60 -30.25 5.65
CA ASN A 323 6.06 -29.98 6.99
C ASN A 323 6.01 -28.47 7.30
N LEU A 324 4.91 -28.04 7.92
CA LEU A 324 4.72 -26.71 8.51
C LEU A 324 4.36 -26.90 9.99
N THR A 325 5.05 -26.23 10.91
CA THR A 325 4.67 -26.22 12.33
C THR A 325 4.25 -24.81 12.75
N LEU A 326 3.05 -24.69 13.35
CA LEU A 326 2.49 -23.45 13.87
C LEU A 326 2.25 -23.57 15.36
N ALA A 327 2.92 -22.75 16.15
CA ALA A 327 2.62 -22.57 17.56
C ALA A 327 1.52 -21.51 17.70
N LEU A 328 0.37 -21.88 18.29
CA LEU A 328 -0.77 -21.00 18.49
C LEU A 328 -0.83 -20.57 19.96
N PRO A 329 -0.57 -19.29 20.28
CA PRO A 329 -0.77 -18.76 21.62
C PRO A 329 -2.24 -18.81 22.03
N ARG A 330 -2.48 -18.90 23.33
CA ARG A 330 -3.82 -18.70 23.90
C ARG A 330 -4.12 -17.20 23.99
N LEU A 331 -5.39 -16.85 23.81
CA LEU A 331 -5.87 -15.50 24.05
C LEU A 331 -5.77 -15.16 25.54
N VAL A 332 -5.31 -13.95 25.83
CA VAL A 332 -5.35 -13.36 27.17
C VAL A 332 -6.78 -12.88 27.42
N LYS A 333 -7.41 -13.36 28.48
CA LYS A 333 -8.72 -12.88 28.91
C LYS A 333 -8.55 -11.54 29.61
N VAL A 334 -9.04 -10.48 29.00
CA VAL A 334 -9.02 -9.12 29.55
C VAL A 334 -10.42 -8.79 30.04
N GLN A 335 -10.52 -8.49 31.33
CA GLN A 335 -11.77 -8.18 32.00
C GLN A 335 -11.92 -6.66 32.14
N GLY A 336 -13.16 -6.20 32.18
CA GLY A 336 -13.44 -4.81 32.46
C GLY A 336 -14.90 -4.55 32.83
N GLN A 337 -15.17 -3.28 33.12
CA GLN A 337 -16.48 -2.78 33.46
C GLN A 337 -16.75 -1.45 32.76
N LEU A 338 -17.91 -1.35 32.12
CA LEU A 338 -18.49 -0.10 31.65
C LEU A 338 -18.97 0.69 32.87
N ILE A 339 -18.58 1.96 32.95
CA ILE A 339 -18.97 2.86 34.04
C ILE A 339 -19.69 4.09 33.48
N ASP A 340 -20.72 4.54 34.18
CA ASP A 340 -21.44 5.77 33.87
C ASP A 340 -20.57 7.02 34.16
N GLN A 341 -21.06 8.18 33.75
CA GLN A 341 -20.34 9.46 33.91
C GLN A 341 -20.02 9.81 35.37
N ASP A 342 -20.84 9.34 36.32
CA ASP A 342 -20.63 9.51 37.75
C ASP A 342 -19.67 8.47 38.37
N GLY A 343 -19.16 7.54 37.56
CA GLY A 343 -18.24 6.48 37.94
C GLY A 343 -18.92 5.24 38.53
N SER A 344 -20.25 5.20 38.58
CA SER A 344 -21.00 4.00 38.98
C SER A 344 -20.97 2.94 37.87
N PRO A 345 -21.13 1.64 38.20
CA PRO A 345 -21.31 0.61 37.18
C PRO A 345 -22.48 0.91 36.26
N TYR A 346 -22.26 0.79 34.95
CA TYR A 346 -23.34 0.89 33.98
C TYR A 346 -24.42 -0.15 34.29
N THR A 347 -25.68 0.29 34.28
CA THR A 347 -26.84 -0.61 34.38
C THR A 347 -27.74 -0.38 33.18
N GLY A 348 -27.86 -1.40 32.32
CA GLY A 348 -28.61 -1.26 31.08
C GLY A 348 -28.48 -2.45 30.14
N GLU A 349 -28.83 -2.24 28.88
CA GLU A 349 -28.76 -3.30 27.88
C GLU A 349 -27.30 -3.68 27.56
N PRO A 350 -27.00 -4.96 27.33
CA PRO A 350 -25.68 -5.42 26.88
C PRO A 350 -25.10 -4.57 25.75
N MET A 351 -23.90 -4.04 25.95
CA MET A 351 -23.20 -3.25 24.94
C MET A 351 -22.07 -4.05 24.31
N LEU A 352 -21.87 -3.91 23.01
CA LEU A 352 -20.72 -4.50 22.34
C LEU A 352 -19.46 -3.72 22.69
N VAL A 353 -18.52 -4.41 23.32
CA VAL A 353 -17.14 -3.98 23.50
C VAL A 353 -16.33 -4.52 22.32
N GLN A 354 -15.64 -3.63 21.63
CA GLN A 354 -14.76 -3.94 20.50
C GLN A 354 -13.32 -3.63 20.86
N ALA A 355 -12.42 -4.49 20.42
CA ALA A 355 -10.98 -4.37 20.63
C ALA A 355 -10.24 -4.69 19.33
N ASP A 356 -9.37 -3.78 18.91
CA ASP A 356 -8.55 -3.93 17.72
C ASP A 356 -7.07 -3.87 18.11
N GLY A 357 -6.33 -4.91 17.73
CA GLY A 357 -4.95 -5.14 18.09
C GLY A 357 -4.02 -5.03 16.90
N ALA A 358 -2.89 -4.36 17.11
CA ALA A 358 -1.81 -4.29 16.13
C ALA A 358 -0.51 -4.86 16.69
N ASP A 359 0.20 -5.57 15.83
CA ASP A 359 1.55 -6.06 16.02
C ASP A 359 2.35 -5.88 14.71
N TYR A 360 3.47 -6.58 14.57
CA TYR A 360 4.28 -6.59 13.35
C TYR A 360 3.79 -7.61 12.30
N SER A 361 2.64 -8.25 12.52
CA SER A 361 2.02 -9.17 11.57
C SER A 361 1.08 -8.42 10.61
N PHE A 362 0.69 -9.11 9.52
CA PHE A 362 -0.23 -8.56 8.53
C PHE A 362 -1.69 -8.60 9.00
N ASP A 363 -2.06 -9.59 9.82
CA ASP A 363 -3.46 -9.90 10.10
C ASP A 363 -4.00 -9.15 11.34
N GLY A 364 -3.13 -8.78 12.30
CA GLY A 364 -3.54 -8.14 13.57
C GLY A 364 -4.46 -9.04 14.41
N HIS A 365 -5.21 -8.43 15.35
CA HIS A 365 -6.24 -9.13 16.12
C HIS A 365 -7.53 -8.32 16.23
N HIS A 366 -8.66 -8.96 15.94
CA HIS A 366 -9.99 -8.40 16.17
C HIS A 366 -10.66 -9.18 17.31
N GLY A 367 -11.00 -8.48 18.39
CA GLY A 367 -11.67 -9.03 19.55
C GLY A 367 -12.96 -8.27 19.88
N GLY A 368 -13.91 -8.95 20.51
CA GLY A 368 -15.08 -8.28 21.05
C GLY A 368 -15.91 -9.18 21.96
N ALA A 369 -16.71 -8.55 22.81
CA ALA A 369 -17.60 -9.22 23.74
C ALA A 369 -18.80 -8.33 24.05
N LEU A 370 -19.96 -8.92 24.35
CA LEU A 370 -21.06 -8.18 24.96
C LEU A 370 -20.78 -8.00 26.46
N SER A 371 -21.09 -6.82 26.98
CA SER A 371 -21.20 -6.62 28.42
C SER A 371 -22.42 -7.34 28.99
N ASP A 372 -22.38 -7.67 30.28
CA ASP A 372 -23.58 -8.05 31.02
C ASP A 372 -24.44 -6.82 31.38
N GLU A 373 -25.55 -7.07 32.08
CA GLU A 373 -26.50 -6.05 32.56
C GLU A 373 -25.90 -5.04 33.56
N ASN A 374 -24.73 -5.36 34.13
CA ASN A 374 -23.96 -4.52 35.05
C ASN A 374 -22.69 -3.96 34.39
N GLY A 375 -22.65 -3.97 33.05
CA GLY A 375 -21.55 -3.45 32.26
C GLY A 375 -20.26 -4.27 32.33
N ARG A 376 -20.22 -5.45 32.96
CA ARG A 376 -19.00 -6.26 33.01
C ARG A 376 -18.79 -7.00 31.70
N PHE A 377 -17.55 -7.09 31.26
CA PHE A 377 -17.19 -7.79 30.03
C PHE A 377 -15.88 -8.56 30.20
N GLU A 378 -15.72 -9.59 29.38
CA GLU A 378 -14.46 -10.33 29.21
C GLU A 378 -14.18 -10.50 27.72
N VAL A 379 -13.04 -9.99 27.26
CA VAL A 379 -12.61 -10.08 25.86
C VAL A 379 -11.32 -10.90 25.75
N GLY A 380 -11.27 -11.83 24.79
CA GLY A 380 -10.06 -12.58 24.47
C GLY A 380 -9.18 -11.81 23.48
N LEU A 381 -7.98 -11.41 23.92
CA LEU A 381 -7.03 -10.64 23.13
C LEU A 381 -5.76 -11.44 22.85
N ALA A 382 -5.26 -11.40 21.62
CA ALA A 382 -3.96 -11.98 21.30
C ALA A 382 -2.85 -11.30 22.11
N PRO A 383 -1.91 -12.06 22.70
CA PRO A 383 -0.76 -11.50 23.35
C PRO A 383 0.21 -10.87 22.34
N ASP A 384 1.13 -10.07 22.85
CA ASP A 384 2.18 -9.36 22.12
C ASP A 384 1.65 -8.38 21.07
N HIS A 385 0.53 -7.73 21.41
CA HIS A 385 -0.13 -6.68 20.62
C HIS A 385 -0.35 -5.42 21.47
N ILE A 386 -0.53 -4.29 20.80
CA ILE A 386 -1.12 -3.08 21.39
C ILE A 386 -2.55 -2.91 20.90
N TYR A 387 -3.46 -2.50 21.78
CA TYR A 387 -4.89 -2.43 21.50
C TYR A 387 -5.48 -1.04 21.62
N ILE A 388 -6.50 -0.79 20.79
CA ILE A 388 -7.55 0.19 21.07
C ILE A 388 -8.82 -0.58 21.47
N ILE A 389 -9.52 -0.12 22.50
CA ILE A 389 -10.73 -0.79 23.02
C ILE A 389 -11.82 0.24 23.31
N GLY A 390 -13.05 -0.03 22.91
CA GLY A 390 -14.20 0.82 23.25
C GLY A 390 -15.54 0.07 23.16
N ALA A 391 -16.60 0.68 23.69
CA ALA A 391 -17.96 0.16 23.62
C ALA A 391 -18.91 1.20 23.02
N TYR A 392 -19.85 0.73 22.19
CA TYR A 392 -20.69 1.63 21.38
C TYR A 392 -22.09 1.05 21.19
N ASN A 393 -23.11 1.92 21.25
CA ASN A 393 -24.45 1.73 20.72
C ASN A 393 -25.04 3.10 20.31
N GLU A 394 -26.31 3.15 19.92
CA GLU A 394 -26.98 4.38 19.48
C GLU A 394 -27.05 5.48 20.55
N LYS A 395 -27.01 5.10 21.84
CA LYS A 395 -27.19 6.01 22.97
C LYS A 395 -25.88 6.37 23.66
N TRP A 396 -24.96 5.43 23.76
CA TRP A 396 -23.78 5.48 24.60
C TRP A 396 -22.56 5.02 23.81
N ALA A 397 -21.46 5.73 24.01
CA ALA A 397 -20.15 5.38 23.51
C ALA A 397 -19.09 5.65 24.56
N THR A 398 -18.00 4.91 24.54
CA THR A 398 -16.86 5.15 25.44
C THR A 398 -15.89 6.15 24.84
N VAL A 399 -15.15 6.88 25.70
CA VAL A 399 -13.82 7.34 25.31
C VAL A 399 -12.95 6.08 25.18
N PRO A 400 -12.41 5.77 23.99
CA PRO A 400 -11.67 4.53 23.79
C PRO A 400 -10.43 4.50 24.67
N PHE A 401 -10.12 3.32 25.21
CA PHE A 401 -8.80 3.07 25.79
C PHE A 401 -7.82 2.84 24.64
N ASP A 402 -6.85 3.72 24.46
CA ASP A 402 -5.87 3.64 23.37
C ASP A 402 -4.47 3.24 23.85
N GLY A 403 -3.86 2.28 23.16
CA GLY A 403 -2.51 1.83 23.45
C GLY A 403 -2.37 0.88 24.65
N LEU A 404 -3.35 -0.01 24.87
CA LEU A 404 -3.24 -1.08 25.88
C LEU A 404 -2.25 -2.16 25.40
N PRO A 405 -1.09 -2.34 26.06
CA PRO A 405 -0.23 -3.48 25.76
C PRO A 405 -0.80 -4.75 26.39
N VAL A 406 -0.97 -5.79 25.59
CA VAL A 406 -1.29 -7.14 26.10
C VAL A 406 -0.08 -7.99 25.80
N LEU A 407 0.75 -8.29 26.80
CA LEU A 407 2.03 -8.98 26.63
C LEU A 407 1.95 -10.42 27.14
N SER A 408 2.64 -11.33 26.46
CA SER A 408 2.71 -12.74 26.87
C SER A 408 3.16 -12.90 28.32
N GLY A 409 2.35 -13.60 29.12
CA GLY A 409 2.66 -13.89 30.53
C GLY A 409 2.52 -12.72 31.50
N GLN A 410 2.05 -11.55 31.06
CA GLN A 410 1.83 -10.39 31.92
C GLN A 410 0.33 -10.22 32.24
N PRO A 411 -0.04 -9.93 33.50
CA PRO A 411 -1.43 -9.66 33.85
C PRO A 411 -1.87 -8.32 33.26
N VAL A 412 -3.09 -8.29 32.71
CA VAL A 412 -3.75 -7.05 32.28
C VAL A 412 -4.70 -6.61 33.41
N PRO A 413 -4.58 -5.38 33.93
CA PRO A 413 -5.49 -4.89 34.95
C PRO A 413 -6.93 -4.80 34.42
N GLU A 414 -7.91 -4.92 35.32
CA GLU A 414 -9.33 -4.75 34.96
C GLU A 414 -9.56 -3.36 34.38
N LEU A 415 -10.15 -3.30 33.19
CA LEU A 415 -10.38 -2.06 32.47
C LEU A 415 -11.64 -1.36 32.98
N LYS A 416 -11.61 -0.04 33.06
CA LYS A 416 -12.80 0.78 33.30
C LYS A 416 -13.01 1.67 32.08
N LEU A 417 -14.10 1.45 31.36
CA LEU A 417 -14.44 2.22 30.16
C LEU A 417 -15.60 3.15 30.50
N GLN A 418 -15.33 4.46 30.49
CA GLN A 418 -16.33 5.46 30.86
C GLN A 418 -17.25 5.77 29.68
N LEU A 419 -18.56 5.63 29.91
CA LEU A 419 -19.60 5.95 28.94
C LEU A 419 -19.86 7.45 28.85
N THR A 420 -20.14 7.87 27.63
CA THR A 420 -20.55 9.23 27.25
C THR A 420 -21.72 9.10 26.26
N PRO A 421 -22.63 10.09 26.18
CA PRO A 421 -23.62 10.11 25.11
C PRO A 421 -22.93 9.93 23.76
N ALA A 422 -23.44 9.00 22.94
CA ALA A 422 -22.89 8.78 21.62
C ALA A 422 -23.16 9.99 20.73
N THR A 423 -22.15 10.42 19.98
CA THR A 423 -22.29 11.40 18.92
C THR A 423 -22.76 10.69 17.65
N ARG A 424 -23.88 11.18 17.08
CA ARG A 424 -24.37 10.70 15.79
C ARG A 424 -23.63 11.42 14.66
N ILE A 425 -22.74 10.71 13.97
CA ILE A 425 -22.15 11.15 12.70
C ILE A 425 -23.08 10.71 11.58
N HIS A 426 -23.60 11.63 10.78
CA HIS A 426 -24.52 11.27 9.69
C HIS A 426 -24.34 12.13 8.45
N GLY A 427 -24.90 11.73 7.32
CA GLY A 427 -24.89 12.55 6.11
C GLY A 427 -25.30 11.79 4.87
N ARG A 428 -24.96 12.33 3.70
CA ARG A 428 -25.30 11.76 2.40
C ARG A 428 -24.08 11.52 1.55
N VAL A 429 -24.09 10.48 0.74
CA VAL A 429 -23.12 10.28 -0.33
C VAL A 429 -23.72 10.66 -1.67
N VAL A 430 -23.06 11.56 -2.38
CA VAL A 430 -23.50 12.07 -3.69
C VAL A 430 -22.42 11.90 -4.74
N ARG A 431 -22.83 11.71 -5.99
CA ARG A 431 -21.91 11.73 -7.12
C ARG A 431 -21.42 13.16 -7.35
N LYS A 432 -20.10 13.37 -7.36
CA LYS A 432 -19.47 14.69 -7.52
C LYS A 432 -19.91 15.43 -8.81
N LYS A 433 -20.07 14.71 -9.92
CA LYS A 433 -20.41 15.28 -11.23
C LYS A 433 -21.82 15.87 -11.35
N ASN A 434 -22.83 15.25 -10.74
CA ASN A 434 -24.25 15.61 -10.93
C ASN A 434 -25.06 15.70 -9.63
N HIS A 435 -24.42 15.52 -8.47
CA HIS A 435 -25.02 15.48 -7.14
C HIS A 435 -26.14 14.44 -6.96
N GLU A 436 -26.13 13.37 -7.77
CA GLU A 436 -27.04 12.23 -7.62
C GLU A 436 -26.76 11.48 -6.30
N LEU A 437 -27.81 11.15 -5.55
CA LEU A 437 -27.72 10.37 -4.32
C LEU A 437 -27.28 8.93 -4.65
N LEU A 438 -26.21 8.46 -4.03
CA LEU A 438 -25.68 7.13 -4.28
C LEU A 438 -26.21 6.14 -3.25
N LYS A 439 -27.07 5.21 -3.68
CA LYS A 439 -27.54 4.06 -2.88
C LYS A 439 -26.50 2.94 -2.86
N ASP A 440 -26.45 2.17 -1.76
CA ASP A 440 -25.60 0.98 -1.60
C ASP A 440 -24.09 1.31 -1.70
N GLN A 441 -23.74 2.55 -1.42
CA GLN A 441 -22.38 3.07 -1.45
C GLN A 441 -21.72 2.80 -0.09
N GLN A 442 -20.57 2.12 -0.11
CA GLN A 442 -19.81 1.81 1.11
C GLN A 442 -19.24 3.09 1.73
N VAL A 443 -19.49 3.30 3.02
CA VAL A 443 -18.88 4.33 3.86
C VAL A 443 -18.18 3.66 5.02
N ASN A 444 -16.92 3.98 5.20
CA ASN A 444 -16.08 3.44 6.26
C ASN A 444 -15.69 4.56 7.22
N LEU A 445 -15.74 4.27 8.52
CA LEU A 445 -15.28 5.15 9.58
C LEU A 445 -14.15 4.44 10.32
N THR A 446 -13.03 5.13 10.54
CA THR A 446 -11.85 4.57 11.21
C THR A 446 -11.44 5.47 12.36
N LEU A 447 -11.14 4.88 13.52
CA LEU A 447 -10.52 5.55 14.66
C LEU A 447 -9.14 4.95 14.88
N SER A 448 -8.10 5.78 14.79
CA SER A 448 -6.72 5.34 15.02
C SER A 448 -6.34 5.49 16.49
N GLY A 449 -5.79 4.43 17.09
CA GLY A 449 -5.17 4.48 18.41
C GLY A 449 -3.71 4.91 18.35
N LYS A 450 -3.08 5.00 19.53
CA LYS A 450 -1.65 5.32 19.67
C LYS A 450 -0.76 4.33 18.95
N ARG A 451 0.28 4.87 18.33
CA ARG A 451 1.33 4.06 17.70
C ARG A 451 2.24 3.45 18.76
N LEU A 452 2.88 2.33 18.43
CA LEU A 452 3.83 1.68 19.34
C LEU A 452 4.99 2.60 19.76
N ASP A 453 5.45 3.48 18.86
CA ASP A 453 6.54 4.44 19.13
C ASP A 453 6.11 5.62 20.01
N GLU A 454 4.82 5.77 20.29
CA GLU A 454 4.27 6.74 21.25
C GLU A 454 4.13 6.16 22.67
N LEU A 455 4.38 4.85 22.86
CA LEU A 455 4.24 4.16 24.14
C LEU A 455 5.59 3.96 24.84
N ASP A 456 5.74 4.58 26.01
CA ASP A 456 6.96 4.48 26.81
C ASP A 456 7.19 3.04 27.34
N GLY A 457 8.35 2.47 27.02
CA GLY A 457 8.81 1.20 27.59
C GLY A 457 8.13 -0.07 27.04
N VAL A 458 7.22 0.05 26.07
CA VAL A 458 6.56 -1.09 25.42
C VAL A 458 7.40 -1.59 24.25
N LYS A 459 7.66 -2.91 24.19
CA LYS A 459 8.34 -3.56 23.07
C LYS A 459 7.58 -4.81 22.66
N LEU A 460 7.29 -4.94 21.38
CA LEU A 460 6.68 -6.13 20.79
C LEU A 460 7.74 -6.96 20.04
N PRO A 461 7.59 -8.30 19.96
CA PRO A 461 8.46 -9.15 19.15
C PRO A 461 8.40 -8.76 17.66
N ASN A 462 9.56 -8.62 17.02
CA ASN A 462 9.69 -8.35 15.59
C ASN A 462 10.68 -9.33 14.92
N PRO A 463 10.35 -10.64 14.86
CA PRO A 463 11.27 -11.66 14.36
C PRO A 463 11.60 -11.48 12.87
N GLY A 464 10.70 -10.85 12.11
CA GLY A 464 10.91 -10.56 10.68
C GLY A 464 11.67 -9.26 10.41
N ASN A 465 12.09 -8.53 11.45
CA ASN A 465 12.71 -7.20 11.37
C ASN A 465 11.96 -6.26 10.39
N VAL A 466 10.62 -6.30 10.44
CA VAL A 466 9.79 -5.49 9.55
C VAL A 466 9.72 -4.06 10.06
N ASN A 467 9.78 -3.09 9.15
CA ASN A 467 9.78 -1.66 9.49
C ASN A 467 8.40 -1.03 9.26
N TYR A 468 7.36 -1.63 9.83
CA TYR A 468 5.99 -1.11 9.74
C TYR A 468 5.63 -0.30 10.97
N VAL A 469 4.83 0.76 10.76
CA VAL A 469 4.22 1.50 11.86
C VAL A 469 3.12 0.63 12.47
N VAL A 470 3.31 0.23 13.73
CA VAL A 470 2.32 -0.55 14.48
C VAL A 470 1.34 0.42 15.13
N ALA A 471 0.10 0.42 14.65
CA ALA A 471 -0.98 1.27 15.16
C ALA A 471 -2.33 0.53 15.10
N PRO A 472 -3.01 0.32 16.24
CA PRO A 472 -4.31 -0.32 16.27
C PRO A 472 -5.40 0.65 15.80
N ARG A 473 -6.46 0.13 15.19
CA ARG A 473 -7.53 0.93 14.58
C ARG A 473 -8.88 0.26 14.77
N LEU A 474 -9.86 0.97 15.33
CA LEU A 474 -11.26 0.53 15.25
C LEU A 474 -11.83 0.94 13.89
N HIS A 475 -12.62 0.05 13.29
CA HIS A 475 -13.17 0.26 11.96
C HIS A 475 -14.65 -0.11 11.90
N TRP A 476 -15.46 0.80 11.35
CA TRP A 476 -16.88 0.59 11.09
C TRP A 476 -17.16 0.77 9.61
N GLY A 477 -18.13 0.03 9.10
CA GLY A 477 -18.56 0.11 7.70
C GLY A 477 -20.07 0.05 7.61
N VAL A 478 -20.65 1.02 6.91
CA VAL A 478 -22.09 1.05 6.58
C VAL A 478 -22.25 1.24 5.08
N ARG A 479 -23.45 0.95 4.57
CA ARG A 479 -23.82 1.23 3.19
C ARG A 479 -24.97 2.22 3.17
N THR A 480 -24.94 3.11 2.20
CA THR A 480 -25.98 4.13 2.09
C THR A 480 -27.34 3.54 1.73
N ASP A 481 -28.39 4.15 2.27
CA ASP A 481 -29.77 3.80 1.97
C ASP A 481 -30.24 4.29 0.57
N GLY A 482 -31.54 4.16 0.28
CA GLY A 482 -32.12 4.61 -0.98
C GLY A 482 -32.01 6.11 -1.26
N ASP A 483 -31.83 6.93 -0.22
CA ASP A 483 -31.66 8.37 -0.28
C ASP A 483 -30.18 8.77 -0.13
N GLY A 484 -29.26 7.80 -0.24
CA GLY A 484 -27.83 8.01 -0.11
C GLY A 484 -27.36 8.32 1.31
N GLN A 485 -28.19 8.09 2.33
CA GLN A 485 -27.89 8.45 3.72
C GLN A 485 -27.05 7.40 4.43
N PHE A 486 -26.19 7.85 5.34
CA PHE A 486 -25.42 6.99 6.25
C PHE A 486 -25.38 7.58 7.66
N GLU A 487 -25.15 6.74 8.66
CA GLU A 487 -24.91 7.17 10.03
C GLU A 487 -24.00 6.22 10.82
N PHE A 488 -23.36 6.78 11.85
CA PHE A 488 -22.54 6.09 12.85
C PHE A 488 -22.78 6.73 14.23
N PHE A 489 -22.62 5.94 15.29
CA PHE A 489 -22.71 6.39 16.67
C PHE A 489 -21.40 6.12 17.37
N VAL A 490 -20.68 7.18 17.77
CA VAL A 490 -19.31 7.07 18.24
C VAL A 490 -19.03 7.97 19.45
N GLY A 491 -17.95 7.66 20.18
CA GLY A 491 -17.49 8.48 21.29
C GLY A 491 -16.56 9.61 20.84
N PRO A 492 -16.05 10.44 21.77
CA PRO A 492 -15.03 11.43 21.46
C PRO A 492 -13.78 10.81 20.83
N GLY A 493 -13.23 11.46 19.81
CA GLY A 493 -12.08 10.94 19.07
C GLY A 493 -11.84 11.66 17.74
N GLU A 494 -10.73 11.33 17.08
CA GLU A 494 -10.42 11.79 15.73
C GLU A 494 -10.59 10.64 14.74
N TYR A 495 -11.61 10.75 13.91
CA TYR A 495 -12.03 9.72 12.99
C TYR A 495 -11.66 10.09 11.56
N THR A 496 -11.47 9.07 10.73
CA THR A 496 -11.37 9.22 9.27
C THR A 496 -12.57 8.55 8.63
N LEU A 497 -13.34 9.34 7.87
CA LEU A 497 -14.46 8.90 7.06
C LEU A 497 -13.98 8.67 5.62
N ARG A 498 -14.28 7.52 5.02
CA ARG A 498 -13.88 7.18 3.66
C ARG A 498 -15.02 6.58 2.85
N SER A 499 -15.21 7.06 1.62
CA SER A 499 -16.08 6.41 0.62
C SER A 499 -15.45 6.45 -0.76
N GLY A 500 -15.54 5.36 -1.52
CA GLY A 500 -14.84 5.22 -2.80
C GLY A 500 -13.31 5.25 -2.63
N ILE A 501 -12.58 5.55 -3.71
CA ILE A 501 -11.10 5.50 -3.69
C ILE A 501 -10.51 6.72 -2.97
N SER A 502 -11.07 7.91 -3.24
CA SER A 502 -10.44 9.21 -3.00
C SER A 502 -11.20 10.11 -2.03
N ALA A 503 -12.46 9.84 -1.70
CA ALA A 503 -13.20 10.68 -0.77
C ALA A 503 -12.85 10.27 0.66
N THR A 504 -11.96 11.05 1.27
CA THR A 504 -11.52 10.90 2.66
C THR A 504 -11.71 12.22 3.39
N GLN A 505 -12.30 12.19 4.59
CA GLN A 505 -12.47 13.37 5.44
C GLN A 505 -12.12 13.02 6.89
N THR A 506 -11.40 13.92 7.57
CA THR A 506 -11.14 13.79 9.01
C THR A 506 -12.25 14.46 9.79
N VAL A 507 -12.74 13.77 10.82
CA VAL A 507 -13.84 14.19 11.68
C VAL A 507 -13.38 14.16 13.12
N LYS A 508 -13.34 15.32 13.78
CA LYS A 508 -13.09 15.39 15.22
C LYS A 508 -14.41 15.46 15.97
N VAL A 509 -14.62 14.50 16.87
CA VAL A 509 -15.78 14.41 17.77
C VAL A 509 -15.36 14.81 19.18
N ASN A 510 -16.04 15.79 19.76
CA ASN A 510 -15.79 16.27 21.12
C ASN A 510 -16.99 16.02 22.06
N GLY A 511 -17.96 15.19 21.65
CA GLY A 511 -19.16 14.86 22.42
C GLY A 511 -20.40 15.69 22.03
N GLU A 512 -20.43 16.23 20.81
CA GLU A 512 -21.61 16.86 20.22
C GLU A 512 -22.74 15.83 20.01
N GLU A 513 -24.01 16.23 20.01
CA GLU A 513 -25.12 15.27 19.80
C GLU A 513 -25.15 14.74 18.36
N ASN A 514 -24.97 15.64 17.38
CA ASN A 514 -25.04 15.32 15.96
C ASN A 514 -23.93 16.05 15.20
N VAL A 515 -23.26 15.35 14.30
CA VAL A 515 -22.30 15.94 13.35
C VAL A 515 -22.63 15.47 11.95
N ARG A 516 -22.81 16.42 11.03
CA ARG A 516 -23.21 16.13 9.65
C ARG A 516 -22.03 16.24 8.67
N PHE A 517 -21.82 15.22 7.85
CA PHE A 517 -20.86 15.21 6.75
C PHE A 517 -21.46 14.63 5.47
N ASP A 518 -21.63 15.45 4.45
CA ASP A 518 -21.97 14.96 3.12
C ASP A 518 -20.67 14.63 2.36
N ILE A 519 -20.62 13.48 1.69
CA ILE A 519 -19.45 12.99 0.96
C ILE A 519 -19.73 13.07 -0.54
N GLU A 520 -18.87 13.75 -1.28
CA GLU A 520 -18.88 13.70 -2.73
C GLU A 520 -17.91 12.64 -3.23
N VAL A 521 -18.42 11.65 -3.96
CA VAL A 521 -17.62 10.57 -4.54
C VAL A 521 -17.67 10.69 -6.06
N GLU A 522 -16.53 10.49 -6.72
CA GLU A 522 -16.51 10.19 -8.15
C GLU A 522 -16.40 8.67 -8.32
N PRO A 523 -17.46 7.97 -8.75
CA PRO A 523 -17.40 6.54 -8.99
C PRO A 523 -16.37 6.22 -10.07
N ARG A 524 -15.73 5.03 -9.99
CA ARG A 524 -14.85 4.56 -11.05
C ARG A 524 -15.62 4.49 -12.36
N GLU A 525 -15.24 5.33 -13.32
CA GLU A 525 -15.67 5.17 -14.70
C GLU A 525 -14.83 4.04 -15.31
N TYR A 526 -15.51 2.99 -15.77
CA TYR A 526 -14.88 1.88 -16.45
C TYR A 526 -15.12 1.98 -17.95
N SER A 527 -14.08 1.67 -18.72
CA SER A 527 -14.10 1.56 -20.18
C SER A 527 -13.55 0.20 -20.60
N LEU A 528 -13.79 -0.18 -21.86
CA LEU A 528 -13.23 -1.41 -22.42
C LEU A 528 -11.99 -1.07 -23.26
N LEU A 529 -10.87 -1.70 -22.97
CA LEU A 529 -9.71 -1.74 -23.85
C LEU A 529 -9.75 -3.05 -24.64
N LYS A 530 -9.84 -2.95 -25.97
CA LYS A 530 -9.77 -4.09 -26.87
C LYS A 530 -8.35 -4.23 -27.37
N GLY A 531 -7.84 -5.45 -27.46
CA GLY A 531 -6.50 -5.65 -27.96
C GLY A 531 -6.38 -6.82 -28.92
N ARG A 532 -5.29 -6.79 -29.70
CA ARG A 532 -4.88 -7.90 -30.57
C ARG A 532 -3.42 -8.25 -30.29
N VAL A 533 -3.15 -9.53 -30.15
CA VAL A 533 -1.80 -10.08 -30.00
C VAL A 533 -1.43 -10.81 -31.30
N LEU A 534 -0.30 -10.43 -31.87
CA LEU A 534 0.17 -10.91 -33.18
C LEU A 534 1.59 -11.48 -33.07
N VAL A 535 1.93 -12.44 -33.91
CA VAL A 535 3.26 -13.07 -33.97
C VAL A 535 4.02 -12.59 -35.21
N GLY A 536 5.25 -12.11 -35.00
CA GLY A 536 6.18 -11.74 -36.08
C GLY A 536 5.67 -10.62 -37.01
N ASP A 537 6.33 -10.49 -38.16
CA ASP A 537 6.07 -9.43 -39.15
C ASP A 537 4.88 -9.71 -40.07
N GLN A 538 4.34 -10.94 -40.04
CA GLN A 538 3.21 -11.36 -40.89
C GLN A 538 1.84 -11.17 -40.23
N ASP A 539 1.80 -10.57 -39.03
CA ASP A 539 0.57 -10.28 -38.28
C ASP A 539 -0.29 -11.53 -38.03
N GLU A 540 0.36 -12.68 -37.81
CA GLU A 540 -0.35 -13.92 -37.48
C GLU A 540 -1.03 -13.82 -36.11
N PRO A 541 -2.32 -14.15 -35.97
CA PRO A 541 -2.99 -14.13 -34.67
C PRO A 541 -2.35 -15.06 -33.63
N ALA A 542 -2.03 -14.53 -32.46
CA ALA A 542 -1.54 -15.33 -31.34
C ALA A 542 -2.73 -15.88 -30.52
N ALA A 543 -3.20 -17.07 -30.86
CA ALA A 543 -4.29 -17.72 -30.11
C ALA A 543 -3.82 -18.15 -28.70
N LYS A 544 -4.68 -17.96 -27.68
CA LYS A 544 -4.45 -18.39 -26.28
C LYS A 544 -3.20 -17.77 -25.62
N ALA A 545 -2.68 -16.69 -26.16
CA ALA A 545 -1.62 -15.91 -25.53
C ALA A 545 -2.12 -15.35 -24.20
N ARG A 546 -1.28 -15.41 -23.16
CA ARG A 546 -1.55 -14.77 -21.87
C ARG A 546 -1.27 -13.29 -22.01
N VAL A 547 -2.17 -12.46 -21.49
CA VAL A 547 -2.04 -11.00 -21.45
C VAL A 547 -2.09 -10.58 -19.99
N GLU A 548 -1.12 -9.79 -19.55
CA GLU A 548 -1.03 -9.23 -18.20
C GLU A 548 -0.97 -7.71 -18.28
N VAL A 549 -1.70 -7.03 -17.41
CA VAL A 549 -1.89 -5.58 -17.44
C VAL A 549 -1.51 -5.02 -16.09
N ALA A 550 -0.70 -3.96 -16.11
CA ALA A 550 -0.29 -3.24 -14.92
C ALA A 550 -0.57 -1.74 -15.08
N SER A 551 -1.00 -1.12 -13.99
CA SER A 551 -1.07 0.33 -13.83
C SER A 551 -0.43 0.73 -12.51
N ILE A 552 0.13 1.93 -12.46
CA ILE A 552 0.90 2.40 -11.31
C ILE A 552 0.07 2.64 -10.06
N ASP A 553 -1.21 2.95 -10.25
CA ASP A 553 -2.20 3.07 -9.18
C ASP A 553 -2.77 1.70 -8.74
N PHE A 554 -2.27 0.62 -9.35
CA PHE A 554 -2.72 -0.77 -9.19
C PHE A 554 -4.22 -1.00 -9.47
N ALA A 555 -4.93 0.01 -10.00
CA ALA A 555 -6.37 -0.06 -10.21
C ALA A 555 -6.75 -0.99 -11.37
N ASN A 556 -5.84 -1.17 -12.34
CA ASN A 556 -6.06 -1.93 -13.58
C ASN A 556 -5.24 -3.22 -13.65
N ARG A 557 -4.79 -3.76 -12.51
CA ARG A 557 -4.05 -5.03 -12.49
C ARG A 557 -4.99 -6.20 -12.80
N THR A 558 -4.84 -6.76 -14.00
CA THR A 558 -5.69 -7.85 -14.53
C THR A 558 -4.94 -8.73 -15.53
N GLU A 559 -5.47 -9.93 -15.76
CA GLU A 559 -4.97 -10.91 -16.74
C GLU A 559 -6.09 -11.28 -17.72
N ALA A 560 -5.73 -11.61 -18.97
CA ALA A 560 -6.64 -12.11 -19.98
C ALA A 560 -5.96 -13.19 -20.84
N LYS A 561 -6.76 -13.88 -21.65
CA LYS A 561 -6.28 -14.75 -22.73
C LYS A 561 -6.88 -14.31 -24.06
N THR A 562 -6.11 -14.48 -25.12
CA THR A 562 -6.62 -14.21 -26.46
C THR A 562 -7.48 -15.34 -27.01
N ASP A 563 -8.47 -14.99 -27.82
CA ASP A 563 -9.24 -15.93 -28.64
C ASP A 563 -8.41 -16.48 -29.82
N ASP A 564 -9.01 -17.37 -30.63
CA ASP A 564 -8.36 -17.96 -31.81
C ASP A 564 -7.97 -16.93 -32.89
N GLN A 565 -8.47 -15.69 -32.79
CA GLN A 565 -8.14 -14.56 -33.66
C GLN A 565 -7.17 -13.58 -32.98
N GLY A 566 -6.55 -13.97 -31.87
CA GLY A 566 -5.58 -13.17 -31.13
C GLY A 566 -6.21 -11.99 -30.39
N ARG A 567 -7.54 -11.94 -30.23
CA ARG A 567 -8.24 -10.80 -29.64
C ARG A 567 -8.43 -10.99 -28.15
N PHE A 568 -8.35 -9.90 -27.40
CA PHE A 568 -8.73 -9.84 -25.99
C PHE A 568 -9.49 -8.55 -25.70
N ALA A 569 -10.20 -8.52 -24.57
CA ALA A 569 -10.81 -7.30 -24.07
C ALA A 569 -10.70 -7.26 -22.55
N ILE A 570 -10.30 -6.12 -22.00
CA ILE A 570 -10.20 -5.90 -20.56
C ILE A 570 -10.97 -4.64 -20.18
N GLN A 571 -11.58 -4.67 -18.99
CA GLN A 571 -12.16 -3.48 -18.40
C GLN A 571 -11.07 -2.67 -17.69
N ARG A 572 -11.09 -1.35 -17.85
CA ARG A 572 -10.13 -0.46 -17.20
C ARG A 572 -10.73 0.87 -16.74
N THR A 573 -10.15 1.48 -15.72
CA THR A 573 -10.29 2.90 -15.42
C THR A 573 -9.28 3.72 -16.24
N PRO A 574 -9.48 5.04 -16.37
CA PRO A 574 -8.49 5.88 -17.02
C PRO A 574 -7.13 5.85 -16.28
N ALA A 575 -6.12 5.26 -16.90
CA ALA A 575 -4.75 5.16 -16.37
C ALA A 575 -3.77 4.77 -17.48
N LYS A 576 -2.51 5.23 -17.37
CA LYS A 576 -1.41 4.71 -18.20
C LYS A 576 -1.21 3.23 -17.86
N LEU A 577 -1.21 2.38 -18.88
CA LEU A 577 -1.05 0.93 -18.72
C LEU A 577 0.24 0.47 -19.38
N LEU A 578 0.87 -0.52 -18.76
CA LEU A 578 1.82 -1.39 -19.44
C LEU A 578 1.15 -2.75 -19.60
N ILE A 579 1.18 -3.29 -20.81
CA ILE A 579 0.51 -4.54 -21.15
C ILE A 579 1.56 -5.49 -21.72
N TYR A 580 1.75 -6.60 -21.03
CA TYR A 580 2.62 -7.69 -21.42
C TYR A 580 1.79 -8.81 -22.04
N ALA A 581 2.31 -9.44 -23.08
CA ALA A 581 1.73 -10.65 -23.64
C ALA A 581 2.81 -11.70 -23.87
N GLU A 582 2.45 -12.96 -23.63
CA GLU A 582 3.32 -14.10 -23.86
C GLU A 582 2.60 -15.27 -24.51
N LEU A 583 3.35 -15.97 -25.36
CA LEU A 583 3.00 -17.27 -25.92
C LEU A 583 4.11 -18.24 -25.51
N ALA A 584 3.98 -18.76 -24.29
CA ALA A 584 5.05 -19.45 -23.57
C ALA A 584 5.53 -20.72 -24.27
N ASP A 585 4.63 -21.48 -24.92
CA ASP A 585 4.95 -22.67 -25.69
C ASP A 585 5.84 -22.38 -26.91
N LYS A 586 5.82 -21.14 -27.41
CA LYS A 586 6.67 -20.68 -28.52
C LYS A 586 7.82 -19.77 -28.07
N ASN A 587 7.95 -19.49 -26.78
CA ASN A 587 8.95 -18.57 -26.22
C ASN A 587 8.91 -17.17 -26.87
N LEU A 588 7.70 -16.64 -27.08
CA LEU A 588 7.47 -15.33 -27.70
C LEU A 588 6.82 -14.35 -26.72
N TYR A 589 7.28 -13.11 -26.75
CA TYR A 589 6.96 -12.08 -25.75
C TYR A 589 6.75 -10.72 -26.41
N GLY A 590 5.90 -9.90 -25.82
CA GLY A 590 5.67 -8.53 -26.29
C GLY A 590 5.16 -7.64 -25.17
N VAL A 591 5.47 -6.35 -25.27
CA VAL A 591 5.01 -5.32 -24.34
C VAL A 591 4.51 -4.13 -25.14
N ALA A 592 3.40 -3.53 -24.69
CA ALA A 592 2.88 -2.29 -25.20
C ALA A 592 2.50 -1.35 -24.06
N ALA A 593 2.80 -0.06 -24.22
CA ALA A 593 2.28 0.99 -23.35
C ALA A 593 0.99 1.55 -23.96
N VAL A 594 -0.01 1.84 -23.12
CA VAL A 594 -1.31 2.38 -23.52
C VAL A 594 -1.61 3.62 -22.69
N GLY A 595 -2.03 4.69 -23.35
CA GLY A 595 -2.41 5.95 -22.70
C GLY A 595 -3.67 5.84 -21.85
N GLU A 596 -4.01 6.89 -21.10
CA GLU A 596 -5.08 6.87 -20.10
C GLU A 596 -6.48 6.55 -20.63
N THR A 597 -6.77 6.91 -21.89
CA THR A 597 -8.14 6.80 -22.45
C THR A 597 -8.23 6.07 -23.80
N GLU A 598 -7.10 5.61 -24.36
CA GLU A 598 -7.05 4.75 -25.54
C GLU A 598 -7.94 3.49 -25.38
N SER A 599 -8.63 3.10 -26.45
CA SER A 599 -9.60 2.00 -26.43
C SER A 599 -9.15 0.76 -27.20
N GLU A 600 -8.01 0.86 -27.89
CA GLU A 600 -7.43 -0.23 -28.69
C GLU A 600 -5.92 -0.35 -28.48
N VAL A 601 -5.39 -1.57 -28.57
CA VAL A 601 -3.94 -1.85 -28.50
C VAL A 601 -3.56 -3.03 -29.40
N VAL A 602 -2.38 -2.97 -30.01
CA VAL A 602 -1.79 -4.12 -30.72
C VAL A 602 -0.46 -4.47 -30.07
N ILE A 603 -0.31 -5.73 -29.68
CA ILE A 603 0.91 -6.26 -29.07
C ILE A 603 1.54 -7.24 -30.05
N ARG A 604 2.83 -7.05 -30.33
CA ARG A 604 3.59 -7.90 -31.25
C ARG A 604 4.55 -8.77 -30.44
N LEU A 605 4.46 -10.08 -30.65
CA LEU A 605 5.29 -11.06 -30.00
C LEU A 605 6.52 -11.35 -30.86
N SER A 606 7.68 -11.31 -30.22
CA SER A 606 8.98 -11.70 -30.79
C SER A 606 9.77 -12.55 -29.81
N PRO A 607 10.81 -13.27 -30.26
CA PRO A 607 11.75 -13.91 -29.34
C PRO A 607 12.35 -12.86 -28.38
N ALA A 608 12.43 -13.20 -27.09
CA ALA A 608 13.05 -12.34 -26.09
C ALA A 608 14.57 -12.55 -26.02
N ALA A 609 15.27 -11.51 -25.60
CA ALA A 609 16.69 -11.56 -25.27
C ALA A 609 16.93 -12.16 -23.88
N SER A 610 18.21 -12.39 -23.59
CA SER A 610 18.71 -12.72 -22.25
C SER A 610 19.93 -11.86 -21.92
N ALA A 611 20.28 -11.72 -20.65
CA ALA A 611 21.49 -11.03 -20.23
C ALA A 611 22.24 -11.80 -19.15
N THR A 612 23.57 -11.85 -19.26
CA THR A 612 24.46 -12.49 -18.27
C THR A 612 25.40 -11.46 -17.64
N GLY A 613 25.88 -11.73 -16.43
CA GLY A 613 26.92 -10.93 -15.82
C GLY A 613 27.52 -11.60 -14.58
N VAL A 614 28.52 -10.95 -13.99
CA VAL A 614 29.18 -11.38 -12.74
C VAL A 614 29.06 -10.26 -11.71
N LEU A 615 28.50 -10.55 -10.55
CA LEU A 615 28.36 -9.62 -9.43
C LEU A 615 29.49 -9.83 -8.43
N ILE A 616 30.14 -8.75 -8.02
CA ILE A 616 31.21 -8.74 -7.00
C ILE A 616 30.88 -7.80 -5.84
N GLU A 617 31.40 -8.12 -4.66
CA GLU A 617 31.34 -7.27 -3.47
C GLU A 617 32.16 -5.99 -3.68
N THR A 618 31.61 -4.83 -3.30
CA THR A 618 32.26 -3.53 -3.55
C THR A 618 33.59 -3.37 -2.83
N ASP A 619 33.65 -3.80 -1.56
CA ASP A 619 34.82 -3.65 -0.69
C ASP A 619 35.95 -4.63 -1.03
N THR A 620 35.61 -5.90 -1.23
CA THR A 620 36.59 -6.99 -1.34
C THR A 620 36.88 -7.37 -2.79
N ASN A 621 36.05 -6.95 -3.75
CA ASN A 621 36.02 -7.42 -5.14
C ASN A 621 35.92 -8.96 -5.27
N SER A 622 35.44 -9.65 -4.24
CA SER A 622 35.17 -11.09 -4.29
C SER A 622 33.81 -11.38 -4.94
N PRO A 623 33.56 -12.60 -5.46
CA PRO A 623 32.24 -13.00 -5.94
C PRO A 623 31.14 -12.75 -4.91
N ALA A 624 30.06 -12.09 -5.34
CA ALA A 624 28.89 -11.87 -4.50
C ALA A 624 27.91 -13.04 -4.71
N ALA A 625 28.13 -14.14 -3.99
CA ALA A 625 27.31 -15.35 -4.09
C ALA A 625 25.97 -15.22 -3.34
N ASP A 626 24.97 -15.96 -3.81
CA ASP A 626 23.65 -16.07 -3.16
C ASP A 626 22.91 -14.72 -2.99
N ARG A 627 23.14 -13.78 -3.91
CA ARG A 627 22.50 -12.46 -3.92
C ARG A 627 21.26 -12.46 -4.80
N ASP A 628 20.15 -12.00 -4.24
CA ASP A 628 18.92 -11.78 -5.01
C ASP A 628 19.05 -10.51 -5.86
N LEU A 629 18.81 -10.65 -7.16
CA LEU A 629 18.66 -9.58 -8.12
C LEU A 629 17.22 -9.58 -8.64
N ILE A 630 16.57 -8.43 -8.56
CA ILE A 630 15.24 -8.20 -9.10
C ILE A 630 15.40 -7.34 -10.36
N TYR A 631 14.70 -7.69 -11.43
CA TYR A 631 14.64 -6.89 -12.64
C TYR A 631 13.21 -6.71 -13.14
N GLY A 632 12.94 -5.59 -13.81
CA GLY A 632 11.62 -5.27 -14.37
C GLY A 632 11.63 -3.98 -15.18
N ILE A 633 10.55 -3.76 -15.93
CA ILE A 633 10.29 -2.57 -16.74
C ILE A 633 9.66 -1.51 -15.85
N GLU A 634 10.19 -0.29 -15.88
CA GLU A 634 9.67 0.80 -15.06
C GLU A 634 8.40 1.42 -15.64
N LEU A 635 7.36 1.52 -14.81
CA LEU A 635 6.18 2.34 -15.05
C LEU A 635 6.23 3.53 -14.08
N ARG A 636 6.19 4.76 -14.63
CA ARG A 636 6.27 6.02 -13.85
C ARG A 636 5.04 6.89 -14.07
N SER A 637 4.52 7.49 -13.01
CA SER A 637 3.45 8.48 -13.06
C SER A 637 4.00 9.90 -13.11
N ASP A 638 3.12 10.86 -13.40
CA ASP A 638 3.49 12.27 -13.52
C ASP A 638 3.81 12.91 -12.14
N ASP A 639 3.28 12.34 -11.05
CA ASP A 639 3.59 12.71 -9.66
C ASP A 639 4.83 12.00 -9.08
N GLY A 640 5.53 11.21 -9.90
CA GLY A 640 6.80 10.59 -9.55
C GLY A 640 6.69 9.25 -8.82
N LEU A 641 5.50 8.66 -8.68
CA LEU A 641 5.37 7.27 -8.28
C LEU A 641 5.97 6.37 -9.36
N MET A 642 6.40 5.18 -8.94
CA MET A 642 7.16 4.26 -9.77
C MET A 642 6.83 2.82 -9.38
N SER A 643 6.59 1.96 -10.37
CA SER A 643 6.52 0.50 -10.20
C SER A 643 7.42 -0.20 -11.22
N HIS A 644 7.83 -1.43 -10.91
CA HIS A 644 8.66 -2.26 -11.80
C HIS A 644 7.85 -3.50 -12.15
N GLU A 645 7.50 -3.66 -13.42
CA GLU A 645 6.56 -4.66 -13.92
C GLU A 645 7.25 -5.63 -14.89
N PHE A 646 6.67 -6.81 -15.07
CA PHE A 646 7.02 -7.77 -16.13
C PHE A 646 8.53 -8.13 -16.20
N GLY A 647 9.11 -8.42 -15.04
CA GLY A 647 10.42 -9.07 -14.94
C GLY A 647 10.42 -10.15 -13.87
N ALA A 648 11.59 -10.51 -13.33
CA ALA A 648 11.70 -11.61 -12.38
C ALA A 648 12.78 -11.38 -11.31
N SER A 649 12.94 -12.37 -10.44
CA SER A 649 14.06 -12.45 -9.51
C SER A 649 15.02 -13.56 -9.94
N VAL A 650 16.32 -13.30 -9.86
CA VAL A 650 17.38 -14.30 -10.05
C VAL A 650 18.33 -14.27 -8.87
N LYS A 651 18.96 -15.39 -8.57
CA LYS A 651 20.00 -15.50 -7.54
C LYS A 651 21.36 -15.72 -8.19
N THR A 652 22.39 -15.05 -7.69
CA THR A 652 23.76 -15.28 -8.16
C THR A 652 24.30 -16.63 -7.70
N ASP A 653 25.09 -17.29 -8.55
CA ASP A 653 25.77 -18.56 -8.20
C ASP A 653 26.98 -18.33 -7.27
N ALA A 654 27.72 -19.41 -6.95
CA ALA A 654 28.90 -19.35 -6.07
C ALA A 654 30.02 -18.45 -6.61
N GLU A 655 30.06 -18.25 -7.93
CA GLU A 655 31.01 -17.37 -8.61
C GLU A 655 30.41 -15.97 -8.89
N GLY A 656 29.23 -15.66 -8.34
CA GLY A 656 28.57 -14.38 -8.49
C GLY A 656 27.86 -14.20 -9.84
N ARG A 657 27.78 -15.25 -10.68
CA ARG A 657 27.19 -15.16 -12.03
C ARG A 657 25.67 -15.19 -11.98
N PHE A 658 25.03 -14.51 -12.92
CA PHE A 658 23.58 -14.50 -13.06
C PHE A 658 23.14 -14.53 -14.54
N LEU A 659 21.90 -14.98 -14.78
CA LEU A 659 21.23 -14.99 -16.08
C LEU A 659 19.82 -14.39 -15.95
N LEU A 660 19.58 -13.30 -16.66
CA LEU A 660 18.27 -12.67 -16.83
C LEU A 660 17.63 -13.22 -18.11
N ASN A 661 16.38 -13.64 -18.05
CA ASN A 661 15.65 -14.19 -19.19
C ASN A 661 14.44 -13.30 -19.53
N HIS A 662 13.82 -13.56 -20.68
CA HIS A 662 12.55 -12.94 -21.10
C HIS A 662 12.63 -11.41 -21.23
N LEU A 663 13.78 -10.88 -21.65
CA LEU A 663 13.95 -9.45 -21.88
C LEU A 663 13.36 -9.06 -23.24
N VAL A 664 12.23 -8.36 -23.23
CA VAL A 664 11.54 -7.94 -24.46
C VAL A 664 12.38 -6.88 -25.19
N VAL A 665 12.59 -7.08 -26.49
CA VAL A 665 13.38 -6.19 -27.34
C VAL A 665 12.78 -4.78 -27.33
N GLY A 666 13.63 -3.76 -27.17
CA GLY A 666 13.26 -2.35 -27.09
C GLY A 666 12.77 -1.88 -25.72
N GLN A 667 12.63 -2.77 -24.74
CA GLN A 667 12.23 -2.41 -23.37
C GLN A 667 13.47 -2.23 -22.46
N THR A 668 13.43 -1.21 -21.61
CA THR A 668 14.49 -0.97 -20.62
C THR A 668 14.15 -1.64 -19.29
N TYR A 669 15.05 -2.50 -18.85
CA TYR A 669 14.97 -3.20 -17.57
C TYR A 669 15.92 -2.57 -16.56
N LYS A 670 15.42 -2.25 -15.37
CA LYS A 670 16.25 -1.90 -14.21
C LYS A 670 16.59 -3.16 -13.43
N ILE A 671 17.86 -3.33 -13.05
CA ILE A 671 18.35 -4.45 -12.26
C ILE A 671 18.74 -3.92 -10.88
N GLN A 672 18.18 -4.51 -9.83
CA GLN A 672 18.27 -4.04 -8.46
C GLN A 672 18.63 -5.17 -7.51
N HIS A 673 19.33 -4.82 -6.43
CA HIS A 673 19.58 -5.68 -5.29
C HIS A 673 18.88 -5.10 -4.06
N THR A 674 18.36 -5.96 -3.18
CA THR A 674 17.67 -5.51 -1.97
C THR A 674 18.51 -5.80 -0.74
N ILE A 675 18.83 -4.75 0.03
CA ILE A 675 19.48 -4.86 1.35
C ILE A 675 18.60 -4.14 2.36
N ASP A 676 18.21 -4.78 3.46
CA ASP A 676 17.39 -4.19 4.53
C ASP A 676 16.12 -3.48 4.02
N ASN A 677 15.44 -4.09 3.03
CA ASN A 677 14.28 -3.53 2.30
C ASN A 677 14.56 -2.26 1.47
N VAL A 678 15.83 -1.91 1.23
CA VAL A 678 16.24 -0.84 0.32
C VAL A 678 16.60 -1.43 -1.03
N TYR A 679 15.92 -0.95 -2.08
CA TYR A 679 16.25 -1.30 -3.47
C TYR A 679 17.43 -0.46 -3.94
N LEU A 680 18.54 -1.12 -4.22
CA LEU A 680 19.76 -0.50 -4.72
C LEU A 680 19.95 -0.88 -6.19
N ARG A 681 20.01 0.13 -7.05
CA ARG A 681 20.21 -0.10 -8.49
C ARG A 681 21.62 -0.65 -8.75
N VAL A 682 21.69 -1.82 -9.36
CA VAL A 682 22.95 -2.44 -9.83
C VAL A 682 23.29 -1.90 -11.21
N THR A 683 22.37 -2.04 -12.18
CA THR A 683 22.53 -1.51 -13.54
C THR A 683 21.19 -1.44 -14.29
N THR A 684 21.22 -1.07 -15.57
CA THR A 684 20.08 -1.10 -16.49
C THR A 684 20.47 -1.79 -17.80
N VAL A 685 19.53 -2.46 -18.46
CA VAL A 685 19.75 -3.10 -19.77
C VAL A 685 18.57 -2.84 -20.71
N THR A 686 18.85 -2.54 -21.97
CA THR A 686 17.84 -2.38 -23.03
C THR A 686 18.25 -3.27 -24.21
N PRO A 687 17.57 -4.40 -24.46
CA PRO A 687 17.92 -5.27 -25.58
C PRO A 687 17.56 -4.64 -26.93
N GLU A 688 18.52 -4.57 -27.84
CA GLU A 688 18.32 -4.09 -29.22
C GLU A 688 17.95 -5.23 -30.20
N SER A 689 18.24 -6.47 -29.81
CA SER A 689 17.92 -7.70 -30.55
C SER A 689 17.57 -8.82 -29.56
N SER A 690 17.14 -9.98 -30.08
CA SER A 690 16.87 -11.17 -29.26
C SER A 690 18.14 -11.97 -28.87
N GLU A 691 19.33 -11.43 -29.12
CA GLU A 691 20.60 -12.08 -28.76
C GLU A 691 20.89 -11.97 -27.25
N GLN A 692 21.83 -12.79 -26.75
CA GLN A 692 22.27 -12.72 -25.37
C GLN A 692 23.24 -11.54 -25.17
N ILE A 693 23.03 -10.76 -24.12
CA ILE A 693 23.83 -9.58 -23.76
C ILE A 693 24.79 -9.95 -22.62
N ASP A 694 26.07 -9.58 -22.75
CA ASP A 694 27.03 -9.67 -21.65
C ASP A 694 27.14 -8.31 -20.93
N LEU A 695 26.73 -8.26 -19.67
CA LEU A 695 26.80 -7.09 -18.79
C LEU A 695 28.16 -6.96 -18.09
N GLY A 696 29.06 -7.94 -18.28
CA GLY A 696 30.38 -7.97 -17.65
C GLY A 696 30.34 -8.06 -16.14
N THR A 697 31.36 -7.49 -15.48
CA THR A 697 31.49 -7.48 -14.02
C THR A 697 30.85 -6.24 -13.41
N LEU A 698 29.88 -6.44 -12.53
CA LEU A 698 29.12 -5.40 -11.83
C LEU A 698 29.44 -5.41 -10.34
N LYS A 699 29.42 -4.24 -9.71
CA LYS A 699 29.65 -4.10 -8.26
C LYS A 699 28.33 -4.04 -7.49
N LEU A 700 28.29 -4.68 -6.33
CA LEU A 700 27.16 -4.63 -5.42
C LEU A 700 27.07 -3.24 -4.76
N PRO A 701 26.02 -2.44 -5.02
CA PRO A 701 25.88 -1.13 -4.40
C PRO A 701 25.74 -1.22 -2.87
N GLU A 702 26.32 -0.27 -2.14
CA GLU A 702 26.17 -0.17 -0.68
C GLU A 702 24.97 0.69 -0.28
N PRO A 703 24.25 0.32 0.81
CA PRO A 703 23.16 1.13 1.32
C PRO A 703 23.70 2.42 1.95
N TYR A 704 23.13 3.57 1.57
CA TYR A 704 23.47 4.86 2.17
C TYR A 704 23.15 4.85 3.68
N ARG A 705 24.17 5.03 4.52
CA ARG A 705 24.01 5.23 5.97
C ARG A 705 24.08 6.73 6.26
N PRO A 706 22.97 7.36 6.71
CA PRO A 706 23.02 8.75 7.14
C PRO A 706 24.03 8.89 8.28
N PRO A 707 24.93 9.88 8.23
CA PRO A 707 25.83 10.14 9.34
C PRO A 707 25.04 10.44 10.62
N THR A 708 25.56 9.99 11.77
CA THR A 708 25.05 10.37 13.09
C THR A 708 25.18 11.87 13.33
N GLU A 709 24.44 12.45 14.29
CA GLU A 709 24.55 13.89 14.62
C GLU A 709 26.00 14.28 14.98
N LYS A 710 26.73 13.39 15.64
CA LYS A 710 28.13 13.59 16.03
C LYS A 710 29.07 13.53 14.83
N GLU A 711 28.90 12.56 13.92
CA GLU A 711 29.65 12.52 12.65
C GLU A 711 29.38 13.76 11.78
N TYR A 712 28.13 14.21 11.72
CA TYR A 712 27.77 15.47 11.06
C TYR A 712 28.48 16.67 11.68
N PHE A 713 28.54 16.76 13.02
CA PHE A 713 29.26 17.82 13.73
C PHE A 713 30.76 17.79 13.42
N THR A 714 31.43 16.66 13.60
CA THR A 714 32.87 16.52 13.34
C THR A 714 33.23 16.84 11.89
N ARG A 715 32.42 16.39 10.92
CA ARG A 715 32.63 16.67 9.48
C ARG A 715 32.59 18.16 9.14
N ARG A 716 31.92 19.01 9.93
CA ARG A 716 31.89 20.47 9.70
C ARG A 716 33.26 21.13 9.91
N PHE A 717 34.13 20.53 10.70
CA PHE A 717 35.49 21.01 10.93
C PHE A 717 36.44 20.59 9.80
N SER A 718 36.13 19.51 9.10
CA SER A 718 36.93 18.96 7.99
C SER A 718 36.87 19.85 6.75
N SER A 719 38.01 20.41 6.36
CA SER A 719 38.17 21.24 5.15
C SER A 719 39.62 21.19 4.67
N GLN A 720 39.84 21.10 3.37
CA GLN A 720 41.19 21.25 2.78
C GLN A 720 41.67 22.72 2.74
N LYS A 721 40.75 23.69 2.87
CA LYS A 721 41.07 25.12 2.94
C LYS A 721 41.58 25.51 4.33
N LYS A 722 42.59 26.39 4.38
CA LYS A 722 43.10 27.02 5.60
C LYS A 722 42.03 27.84 6.32
N SER A 723 42.12 27.96 7.65
CA SER A 723 41.11 28.61 8.49
C SER A 723 40.80 30.05 8.07
N LEU A 724 41.81 30.86 7.71
CA LEU A 724 41.59 32.24 7.26
C LEU A 724 40.78 32.31 5.94
N ASP A 725 41.02 31.41 5.01
CA ASP A 725 40.28 31.36 3.74
C ASP A 725 38.84 30.90 3.97
N ARG A 726 38.60 30.02 4.95
CA ARG A 726 37.26 29.63 5.38
C ARG A 726 36.49 30.81 5.97
N ILE A 727 37.13 31.63 6.80
CA ILE A 727 36.52 32.85 7.36
C ILE A 727 36.16 33.83 6.24
N LYS A 728 37.10 34.11 5.33
CA LYS A 728 36.86 35.01 4.18
C LYS A 728 35.74 34.51 3.28
N GLN A 729 35.69 33.20 3.02
CA GLN A 729 34.61 32.59 2.25
C GLN A 729 33.27 32.74 2.98
N ALA A 730 33.22 32.48 4.29
CA ALA A 730 31.99 32.63 5.08
C ALA A 730 31.50 34.09 5.09
N ALA A 731 32.39 35.07 5.23
CA ALA A 731 32.07 36.48 5.13
C ALA A 731 31.53 36.87 3.75
N ARG A 732 32.15 36.36 2.67
CA ARG A 732 31.66 36.56 1.30
C ARG A 732 30.27 35.95 1.10
N ASP A 733 30.07 34.71 1.52
CA ASP A 733 28.81 34.00 1.36
C ASP A 733 27.69 34.66 2.17
N ALA A 734 27.98 35.08 3.40
CA ALA A 734 27.03 35.81 4.24
C ALA A 734 26.57 37.10 3.57
N ARG A 735 27.49 37.86 2.96
CA ARG A 735 27.15 39.05 2.16
C ARG A 735 26.24 38.73 0.98
N LEU A 736 26.55 37.67 0.22
CA LEU A 736 25.76 37.26 -0.95
C LEU A 736 24.34 36.84 -0.58
N MET A 737 24.18 36.23 0.59
CA MET A 737 22.89 35.71 1.08
C MET A 737 22.17 36.69 2.02
N ASN A 738 22.63 37.95 2.14
CA ASN A 738 22.12 38.92 3.11
C ASN A 738 21.93 38.32 4.52
N ALA A 739 23.01 37.73 5.03
CA ALA A 739 23.12 37.07 6.32
C ALA A 739 24.41 37.56 7.03
N ASN A 740 24.59 37.17 8.30
CA ASN A 740 25.82 37.41 9.05
C ASN A 740 26.70 36.16 9.08
N ALA A 741 28.02 36.32 9.11
CA ALA A 741 28.94 35.19 9.20
C ALA A 741 29.19 34.83 10.66
N ALA A 742 28.91 33.57 11.02
CA ALA A 742 29.11 33.02 12.36
C ALA A 742 30.18 31.93 12.33
N ILE A 743 31.27 32.13 13.08
CA ILE A 743 32.38 31.20 13.19
C ILE A 743 32.21 30.42 14.49
N PHE A 744 31.89 29.14 14.39
CA PHE A 744 31.91 28.24 15.54
C PHE A 744 33.34 27.77 15.77
N ILE A 745 33.86 27.94 16.99
CA ILE A 745 35.22 27.56 17.36
C ILE A 745 35.13 26.61 18.55
N GLY A 746 35.72 25.42 18.42
CA GLY A 746 35.72 24.39 19.45
C GLY A 746 36.54 23.17 19.02
N ASP A 747 36.74 22.23 19.93
CA ASP A 747 37.38 20.95 19.62
C ASP A 747 36.33 20.00 19.01
N PRO A 748 36.53 19.46 17.79
CA PRO A 748 35.59 18.55 17.13
C PRO A 748 35.35 17.23 17.90
N ASN A 749 36.20 16.90 18.87
CA ASN A 749 36.12 15.71 19.71
C ASN A 749 35.63 15.99 21.13
N ASP A 750 35.44 17.26 21.51
CA ASP A 750 34.96 17.63 22.84
C ASP A 750 33.43 17.54 22.94
N GLU A 751 32.95 16.86 23.99
CA GLU A 751 31.53 16.64 24.21
C GLU A 751 30.80 17.97 24.49
N SER A 752 31.45 18.90 25.19
CA SER A 752 30.85 20.19 25.52
C SER A 752 30.64 21.06 24.26
N ALA A 753 31.53 20.95 23.27
CA ALA A 753 31.40 21.59 21.96
C ALA A 753 30.24 20.98 21.15
N PHE A 754 30.10 19.65 21.15
CA PHE A 754 28.99 18.96 20.49
C PHE A 754 27.64 19.34 21.11
N GLU A 755 27.53 19.32 22.43
CA GLU A 755 26.32 19.76 23.16
C GLU A 755 25.95 21.19 22.80
N PHE A 756 26.91 22.12 22.81
CA PHE A 756 26.64 23.53 22.49
C PHE A 756 26.12 23.69 21.07
N TYR A 757 26.77 23.05 20.09
CA TYR A 757 26.30 23.00 18.72
C TYR A 757 24.89 22.42 18.60
N ASN A 758 24.61 21.30 19.27
CA ASN A 758 23.35 20.61 19.15
C ASN A 758 22.21 21.40 19.79
N THR A 759 22.45 22.04 20.95
CA THR A 759 21.49 22.93 21.60
C THR A 759 21.17 24.14 20.72
N ILE A 760 22.17 24.80 20.13
CA ILE A 760 21.92 25.89 19.16
C ILE A 760 21.04 25.41 18.01
N ARG A 761 21.31 24.21 17.48
CA ARG A 761 20.59 23.66 16.33
C ARG A 761 19.14 23.27 16.68
N LYS A 762 18.91 22.67 17.85
CA LYS A 762 17.61 22.11 18.27
C LYS A 762 16.70 23.08 19.02
N ASP A 763 17.23 24.19 19.54
CA ASP A 763 16.40 25.17 20.25
C ASP A 763 15.42 25.87 19.29
N ASP A 764 14.12 25.64 19.50
CA ASP A 764 13.04 26.20 18.67
C ASP A 764 13.03 27.73 18.66
N ARG A 765 13.46 28.38 19.74
CA ARG A 765 13.52 29.85 19.84
C ARG A 765 14.57 30.44 18.90
N LEU A 766 15.57 29.64 18.51
CA LEU A 766 16.62 30.02 17.56
C LEU A 766 16.29 29.61 16.13
N LYS A 767 15.34 28.71 15.89
CA LYS A 767 15.06 28.11 14.57
C LYS A 767 14.99 29.13 13.43
N GLU A 768 14.20 30.18 13.59
CA GLU A 768 14.09 31.26 12.61
C GLU A 768 15.34 32.16 12.59
N MET A 769 15.87 32.51 13.77
CA MET A 769 17.02 33.42 13.88
C MET A 769 18.28 32.84 13.24
N ARG A 770 18.48 31.52 13.29
CA ARG A 770 19.63 30.84 12.69
C ARG A 770 19.71 31.00 11.18
N GLN A 771 18.59 31.29 10.52
CA GLN A 771 18.57 31.54 9.07
C GLN A 771 19.23 32.88 8.72
N ASP A 772 19.40 33.79 9.68
CA ASP A 772 20.13 35.05 9.49
C ASP A 772 21.65 34.88 9.53
N PHE A 773 22.16 33.65 9.66
CA PHE A 773 23.57 33.36 9.83
C PHE A 773 24.09 32.29 8.85
N ARG A 774 25.32 32.49 8.37
CA ARG A 774 26.10 31.50 7.64
C ARG A 774 27.23 31.00 8.53
N TYR A 775 27.22 29.71 8.79
CA TYR A 775 28.16 29.09 9.73
C TYR A 775 29.40 28.57 9.02
N THR A 776 30.56 28.74 9.66
CA THR A 776 31.77 27.94 9.43
C THR A 776 32.33 27.49 10.77
N TYR A 777 33.22 26.49 10.76
CA TYR A 777 33.65 25.78 11.96
C TYR A 777 35.17 25.70 11.97
N LEU A 778 35.82 26.11 13.05
CA LEU A 778 37.27 26.09 13.20
C LEU A 778 37.67 25.22 14.38
N ASP A 779 38.63 24.34 14.15
CA ASP A 779 39.15 23.42 15.15
C ASP A 779 40.16 24.15 16.03
N VAL A 780 39.77 24.36 17.29
CA VAL A 780 40.56 25.14 18.26
C VAL A 780 41.91 24.51 18.59
N THR A 781 42.08 23.22 18.30
CA THR A 781 43.34 22.49 18.56
C THR A 781 44.43 22.80 17.53
N GLN A 782 44.08 23.46 16.42
CA GLN A 782 45.01 23.80 15.35
C GLN A 782 45.78 25.10 15.64
N GLU A 783 47.09 25.09 15.39
CA GLU A 783 47.99 26.23 15.64
C GLU A 783 47.57 27.50 14.86
N GLU A 784 47.07 27.34 13.63
CA GLU A 784 46.55 28.47 12.84
C GLU A 784 45.32 29.12 13.49
N VAL A 785 44.47 28.34 14.18
CA VAL A 785 43.30 28.88 14.88
C VAL A 785 43.74 29.61 16.15
N ALA A 786 44.70 29.07 16.89
CA ALA A 786 45.29 29.77 18.04
C ALA A 786 45.88 31.15 17.65
N THR A 787 46.54 31.22 16.48
CA THR A 787 47.06 32.49 15.94
C THR A 787 45.94 33.49 15.65
N ILE A 788 44.86 33.04 14.99
CA ILE A 788 43.68 33.87 14.70
C ILE A 788 43.04 34.39 15.99
N LEU A 789 42.85 33.53 17.01
CA LEU A 789 42.27 33.93 18.29
C LEU A 789 43.13 35.01 18.98
N GLY A 790 44.46 34.89 18.91
CA GLY A 790 45.41 35.87 19.42
C GLY A 790 45.31 37.23 18.70
N GLU A 791 45.26 37.23 17.37
CA GLU A 791 45.09 38.45 16.56
C GLU A 791 43.74 39.13 16.81
N TRP A 792 42.68 38.34 17.02
CA TRP A 792 41.34 38.82 17.32
C TRP A 792 41.18 39.27 18.78
N ASN A 793 42.20 39.06 19.62
CA ASN A 793 42.17 39.37 21.04
C ASN A 793 41.02 38.68 21.78
N ILE A 794 40.65 37.47 21.36
CA ILE A 794 39.60 36.64 21.96
C ILE A 794 40.19 35.41 22.64
N ALA A 795 39.42 34.82 23.55
CA ALA A 795 39.79 33.58 24.25
C ALA A 795 41.03 33.66 25.17
N GLN A 796 41.44 34.87 25.59
CA GLN A 796 42.64 35.11 26.41
C GLN A 796 42.73 34.28 27.72
N ASN A 797 41.59 33.96 28.34
CA ASN A 797 41.53 33.29 29.65
C ASN A 797 41.14 31.80 29.56
N ASP A 798 40.57 31.37 28.44
CA ASP A 798 40.10 29.99 28.24
C ASP A 798 39.98 29.71 26.73
N PRO A 799 41.11 29.38 26.06
CA PRO A 799 41.13 29.21 24.61
C PRO A 799 40.30 28.02 24.13
N MET A 800 40.19 26.95 24.93
CA MET A 800 39.51 25.71 24.55
C MET A 800 37.98 25.79 24.68
N LYS A 801 37.45 26.73 25.47
CA LYS A 801 35.99 26.82 25.67
C LYS A 801 35.25 27.10 24.36
N PRO A 802 34.24 26.28 23.99
CA PRO A 802 33.50 26.43 22.74
C PRO A 802 32.82 27.79 22.63
N ARG A 803 32.81 28.37 21.44
CA ARG A 803 32.26 29.72 21.21
C ARG A 803 31.75 29.93 19.80
N LEU A 804 30.93 30.97 19.66
CA LEU A 804 30.51 31.53 18.38
C LEU A 804 31.03 32.97 18.26
N VAL A 805 31.66 33.28 17.14
CA VAL A 805 32.16 34.63 16.82
C VAL A 805 31.42 35.14 15.58
N ILE A 806 30.79 36.30 15.67
CA ILE A 806 30.29 37.00 14.47
C ILE A 806 31.45 37.75 13.83
N VAL A 807 31.62 37.61 12.53
CA VAL A 807 32.61 38.38 11.76
C VAL A 807 31.92 39.31 10.75
N ASN A 808 32.56 40.44 10.45
CA ASN A 808 32.09 41.39 9.46
C ASN A 808 32.40 40.92 8.02
N GLY A 809 32.02 41.72 7.03
CA GLY A 809 32.26 41.41 5.61
C GLY A 809 33.74 41.31 5.18
N LEU A 810 34.68 41.73 6.03
CA LEU A 810 36.12 41.58 5.85
C LEU A 810 36.68 40.35 6.57
N GLY A 811 35.86 39.65 7.36
CA GLY A 811 36.27 38.50 8.17
C GLY A 811 36.85 38.88 9.54
N GLU A 812 36.67 40.12 10.00
CA GLU A 812 37.15 40.59 11.31
C GLU A 812 36.09 40.35 12.41
N PRO A 813 36.49 40.05 13.66
CA PRO A 813 35.56 39.74 14.74
C PRO A 813 34.75 40.98 15.16
N VAL A 814 33.44 40.81 15.31
CA VAL A 814 32.51 41.86 15.74
C VAL A 814 32.10 41.64 17.19
N ASN A 815 31.75 40.40 17.52
CA ASN A 815 31.28 40.02 18.86
C ASN A 815 31.42 38.50 19.04
N GLU A 816 31.55 38.04 20.28
CA GLU A 816 31.58 36.62 20.61
C GLU A 816 30.54 36.25 21.67
N VAL A 817 30.12 34.99 21.65
CA VAL A 817 29.43 34.34 22.77
C VAL A 817 30.12 33.02 23.07
N VAL A 818 30.48 32.85 24.32
CA VAL A 818 31.12 31.62 24.83
C VAL A 818 30.03 30.69 25.36
N ARG A 819 30.22 29.37 25.23
CA ARG A 819 29.34 28.36 25.81
C ARG A 819 29.13 28.64 27.31
N PRO A 820 27.88 28.71 27.81
CA PRO A 820 27.63 28.84 29.24
C PRO A 820 27.98 27.54 29.97
N GLU A 821 28.20 27.61 31.28
CA GLU A 821 28.54 26.42 32.08
C GLU A 821 27.36 25.43 32.11
N TYR A 822 26.16 25.95 32.36
CA TYR A 822 24.90 25.20 32.40
C TYR A 822 23.97 25.66 31.29
N LEU A 823 23.55 24.75 30.41
CA LEU A 823 22.73 25.08 29.24
C LEU A 823 21.26 25.33 29.60
N ASP A 824 20.72 24.72 30.66
CA ASP A 824 19.29 24.88 31.01
C ASP A 824 18.98 26.28 31.58
N GLU A 825 19.86 26.79 32.44
CA GLU A 825 19.69 28.10 33.12
C GLU A 825 20.49 29.23 32.45
N GLY A 826 21.57 28.88 31.73
CA GLY A 826 22.56 29.83 31.22
C GLY A 826 22.49 30.14 29.72
N PHE A 827 21.49 29.66 28.97
CA PHE A 827 21.43 29.83 27.50
C PHE A 827 20.79 31.16 27.04
N ALA A 828 20.15 31.90 27.95
CA ALA A 828 19.54 33.20 27.62
C ALA A 828 20.51 34.22 26.97
N PRO A 829 21.79 34.34 27.37
CA PRO A 829 22.78 35.17 26.69
C PRO A 829 23.06 34.76 25.24
N VAL A 830 23.00 33.46 24.93
CA VAL A 830 23.16 32.93 23.56
C VAL A 830 21.97 33.37 22.71
N ILE A 831 20.75 33.29 23.24
CA ILE A 831 19.55 33.79 22.56
C ILE A 831 19.63 35.30 22.34
N ALA A 832 20.04 36.06 23.35
CA ALA A 832 20.22 37.51 23.24
C ALA A 832 21.29 37.86 22.19
N PHE A 833 22.35 37.07 22.09
CA PHE A 833 23.39 37.21 21.06
C PHE A 833 22.82 37.02 19.65
N PHE A 834 22.08 35.93 19.39
CA PHE A 834 21.41 35.71 18.11
C PHE A 834 20.45 36.86 17.77
N LYS A 835 19.61 37.27 18.73
CA LYS A 835 18.64 38.36 18.54
C LYS A 835 19.30 39.69 18.18
N ARG A 836 20.43 40.03 18.81
CA ARG A 836 21.18 41.27 18.56
C ARG A 836 21.78 41.33 17.16
N HIS A 837 22.15 40.19 16.60
CA HIS A 837 22.87 40.08 15.33
C HIS A 837 22.00 39.54 14.20
N ARG A 838 20.67 39.61 14.29
CA ARG A 838 19.80 39.23 13.18
C ARG A 838 19.92 40.23 12.03
N THR A 839 19.73 39.74 10.81
CA THR A 839 19.54 40.62 9.66
C THR A 839 18.13 41.21 9.68
N GLN A 840 17.99 42.46 9.25
CA GLN A 840 16.68 43.08 9.11
C GLN A 840 15.97 42.50 7.88
N ALA A 841 14.76 42.00 8.08
CA ALA A 841 13.92 41.54 6.98
C ALA A 841 13.62 42.71 6.02
N LYS A 842 13.84 42.47 4.73
CA LYS A 842 13.48 43.39 3.65
C LYS A 842 12.06 43.11 3.17
N ASP A 843 11.50 44.03 2.40
CA ASP A 843 10.21 43.85 1.72
C ASP A 843 10.45 43.47 0.26
N ALA A 844 9.97 42.29 -0.15
CA ALA A 844 10.21 41.73 -1.48
C ALA A 844 9.58 42.59 -2.58
N SER A 845 8.41 43.18 -2.33
CA SER A 845 7.70 44.04 -3.28
C SER A 845 8.46 45.35 -3.52
N VAL A 846 9.03 45.91 -2.45
CA VAL A 846 9.91 47.10 -2.54
C VAL A 846 11.18 46.77 -3.32
N LEU A 847 11.85 45.66 -3.00
CA LEU A 847 13.08 45.24 -3.69
C LEU A 847 12.86 45.04 -5.20
N LEU A 848 11.79 44.37 -5.58
CA LEU A 848 11.45 44.22 -7.00
C LEU A 848 11.07 45.55 -7.65
N GLY A 849 10.44 46.47 -6.92
CA GLY A 849 10.15 47.84 -7.38
C GLY A 849 11.40 48.66 -7.66
N GLU A 850 12.38 48.59 -6.77
CA GLU A 850 13.69 49.23 -6.95
C GLU A 850 14.45 48.64 -8.14
N ALA A 851 14.44 47.31 -8.28
CA ALA A 851 15.07 46.63 -9.41
C ALA A 851 14.45 47.05 -10.76
N VAL A 852 13.12 47.18 -10.83
CA VAL A 852 12.41 47.70 -12.02
C VAL A 852 12.79 49.15 -12.31
N SER A 853 12.79 50.00 -11.29
CA SER A 853 13.13 51.41 -11.46
C SER A 853 14.56 51.58 -11.99
N LYS A 854 15.50 50.78 -11.46
CA LYS A 854 16.89 50.74 -11.93
C LYS A 854 16.99 50.16 -13.35
N ALA A 855 16.26 49.10 -13.67
CA ALA A 855 16.25 48.50 -14.99
C ALA A 855 15.74 49.48 -16.06
N LYS A 856 14.73 50.30 -15.75
CA LYS A 856 14.27 51.39 -16.62
C LYS A 856 15.32 52.49 -16.79
N ALA A 857 16.01 52.88 -15.72
CA ALA A 857 17.02 53.93 -15.78
C ALA A 857 18.29 53.52 -16.54
N GLU A 858 18.67 52.24 -16.48
CA GLU A 858 19.88 51.71 -17.11
C GLU A 858 19.62 51.04 -18.47
N ASP A 859 18.36 51.03 -18.93
CA ASP A 859 17.89 50.27 -20.10
C ASP A 859 18.31 48.79 -20.09
N LYS A 860 18.08 48.12 -18.95
CA LYS A 860 18.43 46.71 -18.72
C LYS A 860 17.21 45.84 -18.47
N ARG A 861 17.41 44.52 -18.48
CA ARG A 861 16.45 43.52 -18.03
C ARG A 861 16.68 43.19 -16.55
N ILE A 862 15.83 42.38 -15.94
CA ILE A 862 15.96 42.01 -14.52
C ILE A 862 16.28 40.52 -14.45
N PHE A 863 17.39 40.17 -13.82
CA PHE A 863 17.68 38.78 -13.44
C PHE A 863 17.20 38.58 -12.02
N LEU A 864 16.07 37.92 -11.85
CA LEU A 864 15.49 37.60 -10.55
C LEU A 864 15.81 36.15 -10.22
N HIS A 865 16.25 35.88 -8.99
CA HIS A 865 16.19 34.52 -8.47
C HIS A 865 15.65 34.46 -7.04
N GLU A 866 14.82 33.44 -6.79
CA GLU A 866 14.39 33.04 -5.45
C GLU A 866 15.53 32.34 -4.73
N SER A 867 15.72 32.67 -3.45
CA SER A 867 16.81 32.16 -2.63
C SER A 867 16.35 31.84 -1.22
N ALA A 868 17.17 31.09 -0.49
CA ALA A 868 17.03 30.90 0.94
C ALA A 868 18.40 30.56 1.55
N THR A 869 18.65 31.00 2.78
CA THR A 869 19.97 30.81 3.43
C THR A 869 20.29 29.36 3.76
N TRP A 870 19.27 28.49 3.81
CA TRP A 870 19.41 27.04 4.01
C TRP A 870 19.59 26.26 2.69
N CYS A 871 19.43 26.90 1.54
CA CYS A 871 19.51 26.28 0.22
C CYS A 871 20.94 26.30 -0.35
N GLY A 872 21.58 25.13 -0.45
CA GLY A 872 22.93 24.97 -1.02
C GLY A 872 23.03 25.43 -2.49
N PRO A 873 22.17 24.93 -3.40
CA PRO A 873 22.16 25.37 -4.80
C PRO A 873 21.93 26.88 -4.98
N CYS A 874 21.16 27.53 -4.10
CA CYS A 874 20.93 28.98 -4.13
C CYS A 874 22.23 29.76 -3.84
N LEU A 875 23.06 29.26 -2.92
CA LEU A 875 24.39 29.81 -2.66
C LEU A 875 25.33 29.59 -3.85
N LEU A 876 25.27 28.43 -4.51
CA LEU A 876 26.05 28.16 -5.74
C LEU A 876 25.67 29.17 -6.82
N LEU A 877 24.38 29.39 -7.06
CA LEU A 877 23.89 30.39 -8.02
C LEU A 877 24.36 31.81 -7.67
N SER A 878 24.29 32.19 -6.40
CA SER A 878 24.76 33.50 -5.93
C SER A 878 26.27 33.70 -6.13
N ARG A 879 27.07 32.66 -5.85
CA ARG A 879 28.53 32.67 -6.09
C ARG A 879 28.85 32.73 -7.58
N PHE A 880 28.11 31.98 -8.39
CA PHE A 880 28.24 31.95 -9.84
C PHE A 880 27.95 33.32 -10.44
N TYR A 881 26.83 33.95 -10.05
CA TYR A 881 26.50 35.31 -10.47
C TYR A 881 27.59 36.30 -10.04
N ASP A 882 28.06 36.27 -8.79
CA ASP A 882 29.11 37.16 -8.28
C ASP A 882 30.45 36.98 -9.02
N LYS A 883 30.80 35.74 -9.40
CA LYS A 883 31.99 35.42 -10.22
C LYS A 883 31.90 36.03 -11.62
N HIS A 884 30.72 35.95 -12.25
CA HIS A 884 30.47 36.44 -13.61
C HIS A 884 29.78 37.80 -13.67
N LYS A 885 29.77 38.55 -12.57
CA LYS A 885 29.03 39.81 -12.42
C LYS A 885 29.32 40.82 -13.52
N LYS A 886 30.56 40.86 -14.02
CA LYS A 886 30.96 41.75 -15.13
C LYS A 886 30.27 41.43 -16.46
N ILE A 887 29.86 40.18 -16.68
CA ILE A 887 29.10 39.75 -17.85
C ILE A 887 27.63 40.07 -17.61
N PHE A 888 27.05 39.58 -16.51
CA PHE A 888 25.63 39.74 -16.22
C PHE A 888 25.20 41.21 -16.08
N ASP A 889 25.96 42.05 -15.37
CA ASP A 889 25.57 43.44 -15.08
C ASP A 889 25.57 44.35 -16.32
N LYS A 890 26.12 43.91 -17.46
CA LYS A 890 25.97 44.62 -18.74
C LYS A 890 24.53 44.56 -19.25
N HIS A 891 23.81 43.48 -18.93
CA HIS A 891 22.50 43.16 -19.50
C HIS A 891 21.37 43.17 -18.46
N PHE A 892 21.70 42.90 -17.19
CA PHE A 892 20.71 42.67 -16.15
C PHE A 892 20.93 43.55 -14.91
N VAL A 893 19.81 43.92 -14.28
CA VAL A 893 19.73 44.30 -12.88
C VAL A 893 19.42 43.04 -12.08
N HIS A 894 20.34 42.65 -11.20
CA HIS A 894 20.15 41.48 -10.34
C HIS A 894 19.30 41.81 -9.12
N VAL A 895 18.30 40.98 -8.87
CA VAL A 895 17.50 41.02 -7.63
C VAL A 895 17.39 39.61 -7.05
N VAL A 896 17.58 39.51 -5.74
CA VAL A 896 17.44 38.26 -4.98
C VAL A 896 16.25 38.41 -4.06
N ILE A 897 15.25 37.53 -4.22
CA ILE A 897 14.12 37.43 -3.31
C ILE A 897 14.38 36.24 -2.38
N ASP A 898 14.77 36.55 -1.15
CA ASP A 898 15.02 35.55 -0.10
C ASP A 898 13.69 35.19 0.58
N ASP A 899 13.53 33.93 0.98
CA ASP A 899 12.33 33.43 1.65
C ASP A 899 12.02 34.17 2.96
N ARG A 900 13.03 34.71 3.65
CA ARG A 900 12.88 35.52 4.86
C ARG A 900 12.26 36.90 4.63
N TRP A 901 12.18 37.38 3.39
CA TRP A 901 11.62 38.71 3.11
C TRP A 901 10.11 38.74 3.26
N LYS A 902 9.61 39.87 3.77
CA LYS A 902 8.18 40.11 3.84
C LYS A 902 7.61 40.15 2.43
N GLY A 903 6.54 39.39 2.19
CA GLY A 903 5.88 39.36 0.89
C GLY A 903 6.58 38.50 -0.17
N SER A 904 7.57 37.67 0.22
CA SER A 904 8.36 36.86 -0.72
C SER A 904 7.48 35.88 -1.51
N GLY A 905 6.63 35.13 -0.80
CA GLY A 905 5.69 34.17 -1.41
C GLY A 905 4.77 34.84 -2.43
N GLU A 906 4.13 35.94 -2.06
CA GLU A 906 3.20 36.66 -2.94
C GLU A 906 3.89 37.21 -4.19
N VAL A 907 5.10 37.74 -4.05
CA VAL A 907 5.89 38.21 -5.21
C VAL A 907 6.25 37.03 -6.12
N MET A 908 6.75 35.92 -5.56
CA MET A 908 7.17 34.79 -6.37
C MET A 908 6.00 34.08 -7.05
N ASP A 909 4.86 33.93 -6.36
CA ASP A 909 3.65 33.28 -6.90
C ASP A 909 2.99 34.14 -7.98
N SER A 910 3.20 35.47 -7.98
CA SER A 910 2.75 36.33 -9.08
C SER A 910 3.54 36.13 -10.39
N LEU A 911 4.69 35.45 -10.34
CA LEU A 911 5.60 35.26 -11.46
C LEU A 911 5.60 33.83 -12.02
N ARG A 912 4.87 32.88 -11.40
CA ARG A 912 4.84 31.46 -11.81
C ARG A 912 3.50 30.78 -11.49
N GLU A 913 3.17 29.74 -12.23
CA GLU A 913 1.93 28.98 -12.04
C GLU A 913 2.03 27.94 -10.91
N THR A 914 3.18 27.28 -10.74
CA THR A 914 3.40 26.27 -9.71
C THR A 914 4.78 26.40 -9.06
N ARG A 915 4.88 26.17 -7.75
CA ARG A 915 6.16 26.20 -7.02
C ARG A 915 6.88 24.86 -7.17
N ARG A 916 8.04 24.86 -7.83
CA ARG A 916 8.89 23.66 -8.04
C ARG A 916 10.33 23.93 -7.62
N GLY A 917 10.64 23.82 -6.32
CA GLY A 917 12.00 23.93 -5.78
C GLY A 917 12.66 25.32 -5.88
N ILE A 918 13.80 25.49 -5.20
CA ILE A 918 14.65 26.69 -5.26
C ILE A 918 16.14 26.30 -5.45
N PRO A 919 16.99 27.13 -6.09
CA PRO A 919 16.67 28.45 -6.63
C PRO A 919 15.72 28.35 -7.83
N TRP A 920 14.88 29.37 -8.01
CA TRP A 920 14.07 29.53 -9.21
C TRP A 920 14.43 30.86 -9.85
N ILE A 921 14.64 30.86 -11.16
CA ILE A 921 15.17 32.01 -11.90
C ILE A 921 14.09 32.52 -12.85
N ALA A 922 13.89 33.83 -12.88
CA ALA A 922 13.11 34.51 -13.90
C ALA A 922 13.87 35.69 -14.47
N ILE A 923 13.83 35.83 -15.79
CA ILE A 923 14.33 37.03 -16.47
C ILE A 923 13.12 37.86 -16.85
N LEU A 924 13.04 39.08 -16.30
CA LEU A 924 11.92 39.99 -16.51
C LEU A 924 12.32 41.15 -17.40
N ASP A 925 11.34 41.71 -18.11
CA ASP A 925 11.49 43.00 -18.75
C ASP A 925 11.30 44.18 -17.77
N GLN A 926 11.37 45.40 -18.31
CA GLN A 926 11.23 46.64 -17.55
C GLN A 926 9.82 46.86 -17.01
N ASP A 927 8.80 46.15 -17.53
CA ASP A 927 7.41 46.23 -17.11
C ASP A 927 6.97 45.00 -16.30
N ARG A 928 7.94 44.25 -15.77
CA ARG A 928 7.78 43.03 -14.96
C ARG A 928 7.18 41.84 -15.71
N GLN A 929 7.19 41.83 -17.04
CA GLN A 929 6.78 40.66 -17.80
C GLN A 929 7.89 39.62 -17.83
N VAL A 930 7.52 38.35 -17.64
CA VAL A 930 8.46 37.23 -17.66
C VAL A 930 8.85 36.92 -19.10
N LEU A 931 10.16 36.96 -19.40
CA LEU A 931 10.73 36.64 -20.71
C LEU A 931 11.22 35.20 -20.79
N ALA A 932 11.77 34.68 -19.69
CA ALA A 932 12.26 33.31 -19.57
C ALA A 932 12.29 32.89 -18.10
N THR A 933 12.07 31.60 -17.82
CA THR A 933 12.17 31.00 -16.48
C THR A 933 13.06 29.77 -16.49
N SER A 934 13.50 29.36 -15.30
CA SER A 934 14.24 28.12 -15.11
C SER A 934 13.38 26.85 -15.22
N ASP A 935 12.10 26.94 -15.58
CA ASP A 935 11.26 25.76 -15.79
C ASP A 935 11.52 25.16 -17.18
N GLY A 936 12.20 24.01 -17.20
CA GLY A 936 12.42 23.17 -18.39
C GLY A 936 11.36 22.06 -18.51
N PRO A 937 11.51 21.14 -19.50
CA PRO A 937 10.56 20.05 -19.74
C PRO A 937 10.29 19.16 -18.52
N ASP A 938 11.31 18.93 -17.68
CA ASP A 938 11.23 18.12 -16.46
C ASP A 938 11.00 18.96 -15.18
N GLY A 939 10.70 20.26 -15.32
CA GLY A 939 10.50 21.20 -14.22
C GLY A 939 11.67 22.17 -14.01
N ASN A 940 11.70 22.83 -12.85
CA ASN A 940 12.73 23.82 -12.52
C ASN A 940 14.13 23.22 -12.50
N ILE A 941 15.05 23.77 -13.29
CA ILE A 941 16.45 23.31 -13.39
C ILE A 941 17.29 23.66 -12.15
N GLY A 942 16.83 24.55 -11.26
CA GLY A 942 17.57 24.93 -10.06
C GLY A 942 18.87 25.69 -10.36
N PHE A 943 19.99 25.24 -9.78
CA PHE A 943 21.32 25.69 -10.22
C PHE A 943 21.64 24.97 -11.55
N PRO A 944 22.01 25.69 -12.63
CA PRO A 944 22.28 25.07 -13.92
C PRO A 944 23.41 24.04 -13.81
N ALA A 945 23.06 22.76 -13.91
CA ALA A 945 23.98 21.63 -13.84
C ALA A 945 23.47 20.48 -14.72
N GLY A 946 24.39 19.63 -15.17
CA GLY A 946 24.08 18.61 -16.17
C GLY A 946 23.81 19.21 -17.55
N ASP A 947 23.91 18.40 -18.60
CA ASP A 947 23.86 18.88 -19.98
C ASP A 947 22.54 19.62 -20.27
N ASP A 948 21.39 19.06 -19.88
CA ASP A 948 20.07 19.65 -20.13
C ASP A 948 19.85 20.95 -19.34
N GLY A 949 20.27 20.99 -18.08
CA GLY A 949 20.12 22.17 -17.22
C GLY A 949 20.99 23.34 -17.68
N VAL A 950 22.23 23.06 -18.09
CA VAL A 950 23.13 24.06 -18.68
C VAL A 950 22.58 24.56 -20.01
N HIS A 951 22.11 23.65 -20.88
CA HIS A 951 21.53 24.01 -22.16
C HIS A 951 20.31 24.93 -22.00
N HIS A 952 19.36 24.58 -21.13
CA HIS A 952 18.17 25.41 -20.87
C HIS A 952 18.55 26.79 -20.35
N PHE A 953 19.51 26.89 -19.41
CA PHE A 953 19.95 28.16 -18.88
C PHE A 953 20.60 29.07 -19.94
N LEU A 954 21.43 28.51 -20.83
CA LEU A 954 22.02 29.27 -21.94
C LEU A 954 20.94 29.78 -22.91
N GLU A 955 19.91 29.00 -23.17
CA GLU A 955 18.78 29.41 -24.01
C GLU A 955 17.98 30.57 -23.38
N MET A 956 17.77 30.54 -22.05
CA MET A 956 17.19 31.68 -21.33
C MET A 956 17.99 32.97 -21.57
N LEU A 957 19.32 32.90 -21.49
CA LEU A 957 20.20 34.05 -21.71
C LEU A 957 20.17 34.53 -23.16
N ARG A 958 20.22 33.63 -24.15
CA ARG A 958 20.13 33.98 -25.58
C ARG A 958 18.83 34.71 -25.91
N ARG A 959 17.70 34.23 -25.38
CA ARG A 959 16.39 34.83 -25.64
C ARG A 959 16.23 36.21 -25.02
N SER A 960 16.80 36.42 -23.83
CA SER A 960 16.52 37.59 -23.01
C SER A 960 17.60 38.67 -23.03
N ALA A 961 18.82 38.33 -23.45
CA ALA A 961 19.95 39.25 -23.61
C ALA A 961 20.61 39.11 -24.99
N PRO A 962 19.94 39.56 -26.07
CA PRO A 962 20.47 39.44 -27.45
C PRO A 962 21.79 40.20 -27.68
N GLY A 963 22.18 41.10 -26.77
CA GLY A 963 23.47 41.80 -26.80
C GLY A 963 24.61 41.05 -26.11
N MET A 964 24.36 39.88 -25.49
CA MET A 964 25.39 39.06 -24.88
C MET A 964 26.17 38.31 -25.96
N SER A 965 27.50 38.40 -25.94
CA SER A 965 28.33 37.80 -26.98
C SER A 965 28.41 36.27 -26.83
N GLU A 966 28.60 35.54 -27.94
CA GLU A 966 28.86 34.08 -27.89
C GLU A 966 30.11 33.74 -27.07
N ALA A 967 31.10 34.64 -27.01
CA ALA A 967 32.28 34.46 -26.16
C ALA A 967 31.94 34.56 -24.65
N ASP A 968 31.05 35.47 -24.28
CA ASP A 968 30.55 35.58 -22.90
C ASP A 968 29.68 34.36 -22.54
N LEU A 969 28.81 33.91 -23.45
CA LEU A 969 28.02 32.68 -23.27
C LEU A 969 28.90 31.44 -23.15
N LYS A 970 29.96 31.34 -23.95
CA LYS A 970 30.91 30.23 -23.86
C LYS A 970 31.67 30.22 -22.53
N THR A 971 32.03 31.40 -22.01
CA THR A 971 32.66 31.53 -20.69
C THR A 971 31.73 31.06 -19.56
N ILE A 972 30.42 31.34 -19.68
CA ILE A 972 29.38 30.86 -18.75
C ILE A 972 29.23 29.33 -18.86
N GLU A 973 29.13 28.80 -20.09
CA GLU A 973 29.03 27.36 -20.36
C GLU A 973 30.22 26.59 -19.79
N ASP A 974 31.46 27.01 -20.09
CA ASP A 974 32.68 26.32 -19.64
C ASP A 974 32.79 26.22 -18.11
N ASP A 975 32.27 27.21 -17.38
CA ASP A 975 32.27 27.20 -15.92
C ASP A 975 31.16 26.31 -15.32
N LEU A 976 30.05 26.14 -16.04
CA LEU A 976 28.94 25.27 -15.62
C LEU A 976 29.15 23.81 -16.01
N SER A 977 29.86 23.56 -17.10
CA SER A 977 30.19 22.22 -17.62
C SER A 977 31.48 21.62 -17.06
N GLY A 978 32.27 22.39 -16.31
CA GLY A 978 33.42 21.86 -15.58
C GLY A 978 33.00 21.03 -14.37
N GLU A 979 33.63 19.87 -14.14
CA GLU A 979 33.43 19.12 -12.90
C GLU A 979 33.77 19.99 -11.67
N PRO A 980 32.95 19.97 -10.60
CA PRO A 980 33.06 20.88 -9.44
C PRO A 980 34.32 20.71 -8.58
#